data_AF-A0A975QMP9-F1
#
_entry.id   AF-A0A975QMP9-F1
#
_cell.length_a   1.000
_cell.length_b   1.000
_cell.length_c   1.000
_cell.angle_alpha   90.00
_cell.angle_beta   90.00
_cell.angle_gamma   90.00
#
_symmetry.space_group_name_H-M   'P 1'
#
loop_
_entity.id
_entity.type
_entity.pdbx_description
1 polymer ?
#
loop_
_entity_poly.entity_id
_entity_poly.type
_entity_poly.pdbx_seq_one_letter_code
_entity_poly.pdbx_strand_id
1 'polypeptide(L)'
;MKTFIIKLISLCIVITAIYLLVTTEYKDDLRKPRKEYDKTGYKLVSDGNLTNTNKSVAENSETGLSLYIDETTSHITLENTNTGQTWTSNVQEKDNFEGIVRSTKKLQQSTLKIWYYNKLEDPKAMLNYEFSIEEQNYLIRYIPNGVEVLYIICDTNHSVYDLPLRISIERMQSLVFDKLDKLIDTGDISAARDKRLLNSNYMYNEKYGIYVLKNPENLAQNMIDIIYGILYEKGDYTAQELLYDNEVQGVSDDKGKPYFEVGVRYTLTDSGFKATIINESLFENKHYLISHIDLLPYFGAGSVNDKGYIVVPDGSGAIMNFNNGKTYATQYEKKLYGKDYGKAVYSAPEKSYNASMPIFGMKKNDDAFLAIITEGDAAASVIADISEKYDSYNKVYARFYCREKDVLPLLGIGNKINMWSVDLNSTDYSIEFRFPEKKDYLGMAEIYNSYLKSLGMKEKENKGLRLNLTFLGGYSDTEHFLGIPYTKVKPLTTTSQVKKITQQLLDDGIKNIDISYRGWMNGGITHSLPNSIDIENSIGGEKGINSLMKFCKKEDINLFFETDFLKINTTDHFKKGKEATRLMSGDVATHYPFNDATLLPDISKNPYWVLNPYSIESNINRMNKEYKKYGLKNISLSDYGNILSGHYDEKKFYYKNETLAIIQENFKEIEDSYNLTMAHSPNIYSTPYLDHIVDLPLESSYYSILDGDIPFYQLAISDSINYAGTAINLDEKHDINWHMLKAIETGSNINFTWSYSDTFNLMTTDYNQYYSTKYSEWYDDAVNLYNELDNLGIYNEKLVEHEIINEMVRRVKYSDGTEIYINYGNTDFDLENLTILANSYTLV
;
A
#
# COMPACT_ATOMS: atom_id res chain seq x y z
N MET A 1 -30.57 30.30 -26.29
CA MET A 1 -30.55 28.94 -25.68
C MET A 1 -29.14 28.51 -25.30
N LYS A 2 -28.16 28.42 -26.22
CA LYS A 2 -26.73 28.13 -25.89
C LYS A 2 -26.13 29.03 -24.79
N THR A 3 -26.32 30.34 -24.88
CA THR A 3 -25.79 31.30 -23.88
C THR A 3 -26.42 31.16 -22.50
N PHE A 4 -27.68 30.69 -22.44
CA PHE A 4 -28.38 30.45 -21.17
C PHE A 4 -27.89 29.15 -20.52
N ILE A 5 -27.71 28.09 -21.31
CA ILE A 5 -27.13 26.82 -20.85
C ILE A 5 -25.70 27.02 -20.34
N ILE A 6 -24.86 27.80 -21.06
CA ILE A 6 -23.50 28.11 -20.61
C ILE A 6 -23.52 28.88 -19.27
N LYS A 7 -24.37 29.89 -19.13
CA LYS A 7 -24.51 30.64 -17.86
C LYS A 7 -25.01 29.76 -16.71
N LEU A 8 -25.93 28.84 -16.99
CA LEU A 8 -26.45 27.90 -15.99
C LEU A 8 -25.38 26.90 -15.54
N ILE A 9 -24.58 26.37 -16.48
CA ILE A 9 -23.44 25.48 -16.19
C ILE A 9 -22.39 26.23 -15.37
N SER A 10 -22.01 27.45 -15.77
CA SER A 10 -21.06 28.29 -15.01
C SER A 10 -21.59 28.60 -13.61
N LEU A 11 -22.88 28.90 -13.46
CA LEU A 11 -23.49 29.14 -12.15
C LEU A 11 -23.49 27.88 -11.28
N CYS A 12 -23.80 26.71 -11.84
CA CYS A 12 -23.71 25.44 -11.12
C CYS A 12 -22.28 25.13 -10.68
N ILE A 13 -21.28 25.34 -11.54
CA ILE A 13 -19.86 25.15 -11.18
C ILE A 13 -19.46 26.08 -10.04
N VAL A 14 -19.86 27.35 -10.11
CA VAL A 14 -19.58 28.34 -9.05
C VAL A 14 -20.27 27.94 -7.74
N ILE A 15 -21.54 27.52 -7.79
CA ILE A 15 -22.27 27.05 -6.60
C ILE A 15 -21.62 25.79 -6.01
N THR A 16 -21.21 24.83 -6.83
CA THR A 16 -20.52 23.62 -6.37
C THR A 16 -19.15 23.95 -5.79
N ALA A 17 -18.39 24.85 -6.40
CA ALA A 17 -17.10 25.31 -5.87
C ALA A 17 -17.27 26.07 -4.55
N ILE A 18 -18.28 26.94 -4.43
CA ILE A 18 -18.62 27.64 -3.18
C ILE A 18 -19.09 26.64 -2.12
N TYR A 19 -19.96 25.69 -2.47
CA TYR A 19 -20.41 24.65 -1.54
C TYR A 19 -19.22 23.83 -1.04
N LEU A 20 -18.32 23.41 -1.94
CA LEU A 20 -17.11 22.67 -1.57
C LEU A 20 -16.20 23.50 -0.67
N LEU A 21 -15.94 24.77 -1.01
CA LEU A 21 -15.15 25.71 -0.19
C LEU A 21 -15.75 25.90 1.21
N VAL A 22 -17.06 26.14 1.30
CA VAL A 22 -17.78 26.29 2.56
C VAL A 22 -17.76 24.99 3.36
N THR A 23 -17.91 23.83 2.70
CA THR A 23 -17.81 22.54 3.39
C THR A 23 -16.40 22.22 3.85
N THR A 24 -15.35 22.64 3.13
CA THR A 24 -13.96 22.49 3.59
C THR A 24 -13.67 23.40 4.78
N GLU A 25 -14.11 24.66 4.75
CA GLU A 25 -13.96 25.57 5.88
C GLU A 25 -14.75 25.08 7.11
N TYR A 26 -15.97 24.55 6.90
CA TYR A 26 -16.75 23.91 7.97
C TYR A 26 -16.07 22.66 8.53
N LYS A 27 -15.40 21.85 7.69
CA LYS A 27 -14.66 20.66 8.11
C LYS A 27 -13.38 20.98 8.88
N ASP A 28 -12.73 22.11 8.61
CA ASP A 28 -11.58 22.57 9.39
C ASP A 28 -11.94 22.86 10.85
N ASP A 29 -13.18 23.28 11.12
CA ASP A 29 -13.69 23.48 12.49
C ASP A 29 -14.13 22.17 13.18
N LEU A 30 -14.18 21.04 12.45
CA LEU A 30 -14.53 19.72 13.01
C LEU A 30 -13.33 18.92 13.53
N ARG A 31 -12.09 19.42 13.33
CA ARG A 31 -10.89 18.70 13.76
C ARG A 31 -10.85 18.50 15.26
N LYS A 32 -10.52 17.29 15.68
CA LYS A 32 -10.33 17.01 17.11
C LYS A 32 -9.00 17.60 17.56
N PRO A 33 -8.97 18.42 18.63
CA PRO A 33 -7.70 18.88 19.18
C PRO A 33 -6.88 17.68 19.65
N ARG A 34 -5.65 17.58 19.16
CA ARG A 34 -4.70 16.55 19.60
C ARG A 34 -4.15 16.92 20.97
N LYS A 35 -3.86 15.91 21.79
CA LYS A 35 -3.16 16.10 23.06
C LYS A 35 -1.75 16.65 22.76
N GLU A 36 -1.27 17.54 23.62
CA GLU A 36 0.10 18.04 23.54
C GLU A 36 1.10 16.88 23.73
N TYR A 37 2.10 16.82 22.84
CA TYR A 37 3.14 15.80 22.88
C TYR A 37 4.11 16.06 24.03
N ASP A 38 4.49 15.01 24.76
CA ASP A 38 5.41 15.13 25.89
C ASP A 38 6.87 15.35 25.42
N LYS A 39 7.29 16.61 25.50
CA LYS A 39 8.65 17.06 25.18
C LYS A 39 9.63 16.96 26.37
N THR A 40 9.24 16.35 27.49
CA THR A 40 10.11 16.20 28.66
C THR A 40 11.37 15.40 28.32
N GLY A 41 12.54 15.91 28.71
CA GLY A 41 13.84 15.24 28.51
C GLY A 41 14.46 15.44 27.13
N TYR A 42 13.77 16.11 26.19
CA TYR A 42 14.37 16.55 24.94
C TYR A 42 15.34 17.71 25.16
N LYS A 43 16.44 17.70 24.40
CA LYS A 43 17.45 18.76 24.36
C LYS A 43 17.48 19.36 22.97
N LEU A 44 17.37 20.68 22.86
CA LEU A 44 17.42 21.41 21.60
C LEU A 44 18.87 21.48 21.10
N VAL A 45 19.13 21.15 19.84
CA VAL A 45 20.50 21.12 19.30
C VAL A 45 21.11 22.51 19.22
N SER A 46 20.32 23.54 18.88
CA SER A 46 20.77 24.93 18.83
C SER A 46 21.26 25.49 20.18
N ASP A 47 21.02 24.80 21.30
CA ASP A 47 21.60 25.17 22.60
C ASP A 47 23.12 24.93 22.67
N GLY A 48 23.71 24.28 21.66
CA GLY A 48 25.16 24.03 21.53
C GLY A 48 25.70 22.92 22.44
N ASN A 49 24.82 22.21 23.16
CA ASN A 49 25.20 21.16 24.10
C ASN A 49 25.33 19.76 23.47
N LEU A 50 25.00 19.64 22.18
CA LEU A 50 24.96 18.39 21.41
C LEU A 50 25.93 18.54 20.23
N THR A 51 27.09 17.88 20.30
CA THR A 51 28.21 18.07 19.37
C THR A 51 28.91 16.78 18.97
N ASN A 52 28.50 15.63 19.52
CA ASN A 52 29.09 14.34 19.22
C ASN A 52 28.55 13.79 17.90
N THR A 53 29.41 13.73 16.90
CA THR A 53 29.06 13.25 15.55
C THR A 53 28.98 11.73 15.41
N ASN A 54 29.27 10.97 16.48
CA ASN A 54 29.20 9.51 16.49
C ASN A 54 28.86 8.97 17.89
N LYS A 55 27.77 9.47 18.47
CA LYS A 55 27.33 9.09 19.81
C LYS A 55 26.71 7.69 19.79
N SER A 56 27.32 6.72 20.47
CA SER A 56 26.67 5.42 20.75
C SER A 56 25.43 5.64 21.62
N VAL A 57 24.29 5.10 21.20
CA VAL A 57 22.99 5.22 21.89
C VAL A 57 22.42 3.87 22.33
N ALA A 58 22.78 2.78 21.67
CA ALA A 58 22.36 1.44 22.03
C ALA A 58 23.30 0.39 21.47
N GLU A 59 23.43 -0.74 22.16
CA GLU A 59 24.15 -1.93 21.70
C GLU A 59 23.32 -3.15 22.07
N ASN A 60 23.20 -4.11 21.15
CA ASN A 60 22.55 -5.40 21.39
C ASN A 60 23.52 -6.52 21.01
N SER A 61 24.04 -7.22 22.02
CA SER A 61 25.02 -8.30 21.85
C SER A 61 24.44 -9.57 21.21
N GLU A 62 23.13 -9.80 21.32
CA GLU A 62 22.48 -10.98 20.73
C GLU A 62 22.37 -10.84 19.20
N THR A 63 21.98 -9.65 18.74
CA THR A 63 21.94 -9.35 17.29
C THR A 63 23.29 -8.90 16.73
N GLY A 64 24.22 -8.52 17.61
CA GLY A 64 25.52 -7.93 17.23
C GLY A 64 25.40 -6.53 16.64
N LEU A 65 24.35 -5.79 16.98
CA LEU A 65 24.09 -4.45 16.43
C LEU A 65 24.47 -3.35 17.42
N SER A 66 25.12 -2.30 16.90
CA SER A 66 25.41 -1.06 17.64
C SER A 66 24.80 0.12 16.90
N LEU A 67 24.09 0.97 17.62
CA LEU A 67 23.36 2.12 17.10
C LEU A 67 24.05 3.42 17.53
N TYR A 68 24.34 4.27 16.54
CA TYR A 68 24.97 5.57 16.72
C TYR A 68 24.13 6.69 16.13
N ILE A 69 24.20 7.87 16.72
CA ILE A 69 23.64 9.12 16.20
C ILE A 69 24.72 10.19 16.05
N ASP A 70 24.68 10.93 14.95
CA ASP A 70 25.34 12.21 14.83
C ASP A 70 24.43 13.29 15.43
N GLU A 71 24.81 13.81 16.59
CA GLU A 71 24.05 14.85 17.29
C GLU A 71 23.84 16.13 16.46
N THR A 72 24.71 16.40 15.48
CA THR A 72 24.72 17.62 14.66
C THR A 72 23.96 17.51 13.35
N THR A 73 23.63 16.30 12.92
CA THR A 73 22.87 16.04 11.68
C THR A 73 21.64 15.16 11.90
N SER A 74 21.45 14.59 13.09
CA SER A 74 20.47 13.55 13.42
C SER A 74 20.60 12.24 12.63
N HIS A 75 21.65 12.10 11.82
CA HIS A 75 21.87 10.90 11.03
C HIS A 75 22.21 9.73 11.93
N ILE A 76 21.70 8.56 11.55
CA ILE A 76 21.86 7.33 12.30
C ILE A 76 22.79 6.40 11.53
N THR A 77 23.72 5.78 12.27
CA THR A 77 24.57 4.72 11.77
C THR A 77 24.31 3.47 12.60
N LEU A 78 23.98 2.38 11.92
CA LEU A 78 23.86 1.06 12.50
C LEU A 78 25.08 0.23 12.07
N GLU A 79 25.85 -0.24 13.03
CA GLU A 79 26.99 -1.11 12.80
C GLU A 79 26.61 -2.55 13.17
N ASN A 80 26.84 -3.48 12.25
CA ASN A 80 26.86 -4.89 12.56
C ASN A 80 28.27 -5.25 13.04
N THR A 81 28.44 -5.36 14.35
CA THR A 81 29.73 -5.64 15.00
C THR A 81 30.27 -7.04 14.67
N ASN A 82 29.43 -7.96 14.19
CA ASN A 82 29.85 -9.29 13.75
C ASN A 82 30.52 -9.26 12.37
N THR A 83 30.11 -8.35 11.47
CA THR A 83 30.62 -8.26 10.09
C THR A 83 31.49 -7.02 9.84
N GLY A 84 31.40 -6.01 10.70
CA GLY A 84 31.95 -4.67 10.48
C GLY A 84 31.17 -3.84 9.46
N GLN A 85 30.05 -4.36 8.93
CA GLN A 85 29.23 -3.63 7.98
C GLN A 85 28.48 -2.49 8.68
N THR A 86 28.42 -1.33 8.01
CA THR A 86 27.63 -0.19 8.47
C THR A 86 26.47 0.11 7.54
N TRP A 87 25.34 0.48 8.12
CA TRP A 87 24.11 0.90 7.45
C TRP A 87 23.76 2.29 7.94
N THR A 88 23.70 3.26 7.05
CA THR A 88 23.45 4.67 7.39
C THR A 88 22.05 5.08 6.95
N SER A 89 21.42 5.99 7.70
CA SER A 89 20.13 6.60 7.33
C SER A 89 20.20 7.45 6.06
N ASN A 90 21.39 7.98 5.77
CA ASN A 90 21.65 8.97 4.74
C ASN A 90 22.97 8.70 4.02
N VAL A 91 23.08 9.25 2.81
CA VAL A 91 24.29 9.18 2.01
C VAL A 91 25.40 10.00 2.68
N GLN A 92 26.57 9.39 2.88
CA GLN A 92 27.72 10.04 3.53
C GLN A 92 28.64 10.75 2.53
N GLU A 93 28.74 10.23 1.32
CA GLU A 93 29.65 10.74 0.30
C GLU A 93 28.99 11.81 -0.58
N LYS A 94 29.80 12.72 -1.10
CA LYS A 94 29.32 13.72 -2.05
C LYS A 94 28.94 13.02 -3.36
N ASP A 95 27.69 13.16 -3.76
CA ASP A 95 27.21 12.69 -5.05
C ASP A 95 27.78 13.53 -6.20
N ASN A 96 28.44 12.85 -7.15
CA ASN A 96 29.03 13.43 -8.34
C ASN A 96 28.20 13.19 -9.61
N PHE A 97 26.95 12.73 -9.48
CA PHE A 97 26.01 12.56 -10.60
C PHE A 97 25.89 13.85 -11.42
N GLU A 98 26.05 13.74 -12.74
CA GLU A 98 25.98 14.91 -13.63
C GLU A 98 24.54 15.46 -13.67
N GLY A 99 24.37 16.76 -13.43
CA GLY A 99 23.05 17.40 -13.47
C GLY A 99 22.19 17.17 -12.21
N ILE A 100 22.73 16.59 -11.14
CA ILE A 100 22.01 16.46 -9.86
C ILE A 100 21.51 17.82 -9.35
N VAL A 101 20.20 17.93 -9.14
CA VAL A 101 19.56 19.16 -8.68
C VAL A 101 19.70 19.33 -7.17
N ARG A 102 19.63 20.59 -6.69
CA ARG A 102 19.77 20.93 -5.26
C ARG A 102 18.79 20.15 -4.38
N SER A 103 17.53 20.03 -4.79
CA SER A 103 16.51 19.30 -4.03
C SER A 103 16.86 17.82 -3.84
N THR A 104 17.50 17.17 -4.82
CA THR A 104 17.94 15.78 -4.69
C THR A 104 19.09 15.65 -3.69
N LYS A 105 20.06 16.58 -3.70
CA LYS A 105 21.13 16.60 -2.68
C LYS A 105 20.58 16.78 -1.26
N LYS A 106 19.60 17.67 -1.09
CA LYS A 106 18.94 17.88 0.20
C LYS A 106 18.14 16.64 0.63
N LEU A 107 17.51 15.95 -0.32
CA LEU A 107 16.79 14.71 -0.06
C LEU A 107 17.73 13.58 0.41
N GLN A 108 18.93 13.45 -0.19
CA GLN A 108 19.94 12.49 0.26
C GLN A 108 20.36 12.66 1.72
N GLN A 109 20.28 13.90 2.22
CA GLN A 109 20.61 14.26 3.61
C GLN A 109 19.38 14.29 4.54
N SER A 110 18.17 14.07 4.01
CA SER A 110 16.93 14.08 4.78
C SER A 110 16.63 12.73 5.41
N THR A 111 16.40 12.69 6.71
CA THR A 111 15.94 11.47 7.40
C THR A 111 14.46 11.20 7.17
N LEU A 112 13.69 12.23 6.80
CA LEU A 112 12.30 12.11 6.34
C LEU A 112 11.92 13.21 5.33
N LYS A 113 10.92 12.92 4.49
CA LYS A 113 10.31 13.90 3.59
C LYS A 113 8.81 13.98 3.89
N ILE A 114 8.35 15.17 4.24
CA ILE A 114 6.93 15.44 4.50
C ILE A 114 6.27 15.90 3.21
N TRP A 115 5.07 15.39 2.95
CA TRP A 115 4.19 15.93 1.95
C TRP A 115 2.98 16.53 2.64
N TYR A 116 2.70 17.80 2.36
CA TYR A 116 1.60 18.54 2.97
C TYR A 116 0.78 19.26 1.90
N TYR A 117 -0.45 19.62 2.22
CA TYR A 117 -1.34 20.35 1.32
C TYR A 117 -2.00 21.53 2.02
N ASN A 118 -2.44 22.49 1.21
CA ASN A 118 -3.31 23.59 1.63
C ASN A 118 -4.61 23.47 0.83
N LYS A 119 -5.76 23.42 1.52
CA LYS A 119 -7.10 23.32 0.90
C LYS A 119 -7.21 22.15 -0.09
N LEU A 120 -7.50 22.43 -1.36
CA LEU A 120 -7.81 21.46 -2.42
C LEU A 120 -6.61 21.18 -3.34
N GLU A 121 -5.43 21.75 -3.05
CA GLU A 121 -4.23 21.60 -3.87
C GLU A 121 -3.64 20.19 -3.80
N ASP A 122 -2.77 19.86 -4.75
CA ASP A 122 -1.92 18.67 -4.66
C ASP A 122 -0.83 18.86 -3.60
N PRO A 123 -0.41 17.78 -2.91
CA PRO A 123 0.61 17.88 -1.88
C PRO A 123 1.95 18.41 -2.41
N LYS A 124 2.59 19.25 -1.59
CA LYS A 124 3.94 19.79 -1.78
C LYS A 124 4.89 19.12 -0.79
N ALA A 125 6.14 18.93 -1.19
CA ALA A 125 7.15 18.30 -0.36
C ALA A 125 7.93 19.33 0.46
N MET A 126 8.27 18.97 1.70
CA MET A 126 9.28 19.61 2.54
C MET A 126 10.28 18.56 3.02
N LEU A 127 11.56 18.88 2.82
CA LEU A 127 12.69 18.05 3.19
C LEU A 127 13.14 18.44 4.59
N ASN A 128 13.13 17.51 5.55
CA ASN A 128 13.49 17.88 6.92
C ASN A 128 14.95 18.33 7.05
N TYR A 129 15.83 17.93 6.14
CA TYR A 129 17.19 18.43 6.14
C TYR A 129 17.24 19.95 5.94
N GLU A 130 16.57 20.44 4.89
CA GLU A 130 16.57 21.86 4.52
C GLU A 130 15.79 22.73 5.52
N PHE A 131 14.72 22.22 6.11
CA PHE A 131 13.79 23.00 6.93
C PHE A 131 13.83 22.69 8.43
N SER A 132 14.80 21.87 8.88
CA SER A 132 14.98 21.53 10.30
C SER A 132 16.45 21.26 10.63
N ILE A 133 17.10 20.29 9.98
CA ILE A 133 18.46 19.84 10.38
C ILE A 133 19.52 20.91 10.11
N GLU A 134 19.54 21.53 8.91
CA GLU A 134 20.53 22.57 8.58
C GLU A 134 20.45 23.79 9.51
N GLU A 135 19.24 24.09 9.98
CA GLU A 135 18.96 25.19 10.92
C GLU A 135 19.07 24.76 12.40
N GLN A 136 19.48 23.51 12.67
CA GLN A 136 19.55 22.92 14.02
C GLN A 136 18.23 22.96 14.81
N ASN A 137 17.10 23.02 14.10
CA ASN A 137 15.74 23.10 14.63
C ASN A 137 15.17 21.69 14.89
N TYR A 138 15.86 20.92 15.72
CA TYR A 138 15.39 19.62 16.18
C TYR A 138 15.91 19.33 17.58
N LEU A 139 15.21 18.41 18.26
CA LEU A 139 15.52 18.03 19.63
C LEU A 139 15.85 16.54 19.72
N ILE A 140 16.78 16.20 20.61
CA ILE A 140 17.19 14.82 20.87
C ILE A 140 16.82 14.42 22.30
N ARG A 141 16.22 13.23 22.46
CA ARG A 141 15.98 12.57 23.74
C ARG A 141 16.54 11.15 23.71
N TYR A 142 17.48 10.85 24.60
CA TYR A 142 17.99 9.49 24.76
C TYR A 142 16.99 8.64 25.55
N ILE A 143 16.75 7.43 25.07
CA ILE A 143 15.80 6.49 25.67
C ILE A 143 16.47 5.11 25.86
N PRO A 144 15.88 4.19 26.63
CA PRO A 144 16.38 2.83 26.67
C PRO A 144 16.46 2.23 25.26
N ASN A 145 17.60 1.60 24.95
CA ASN A 145 17.86 0.94 23.68
C ASN A 145 17.75 1.84 22.44
N GLY A 146 17.88 3.17 22.58
CA GLY A 146 17.81 4.04 21.42
C GLY A 146 17.76 5.54 21.68
N VAL A 147 17.19 6.25 20.71
CA VAL A 147 17.09 7.71 20.71
C VAL A 147 15.80 8.16 19.99
N GLU A 148 15.22 9.26 20.45
CA GLU A 148 14.13 9.95 19.77
C GLU A 148 14.60 11.32 19.29
N VAL A 149 14.21 11.66 18.05
CA VAL A 149 14.49 12.95 17.43
C VAL A 149 13.17 13.62 17.08
N LEU A 150 12.91 14.79 17.65
CA LEU A 150 11.75 15.62 17.34
C LEU A 150 12.17 16.73 16.38
N TYR A 151 11.77 16.64 15.12
CA TYR A 151 12.05 17.65 14.11
C TYR A 151 11.02 18.77 14.17
N ILE A 152 11.47 20.02 14.20
CA ILE A 152 10.64 21.21 13.95
C ILE A 152 10.90 21.63 12.52
N ILE A 153 9.93 21.41 11.64
CA ILE A 153 10.06 21.57 10.19
C ILE A 153 9.25 22.79 9.77
N CYS A 154 9.95 23.87 9.47
CA CYS A 154 9.34 25.14 9.09
C CYS A 154 10.24 25.93 8.15
N ASP A 155 9.64 26.77 7.31
CA ASP A 155 10.39 27.73 6.52
C ASP A 155 10.65 28.99 7.36
N THR A 156 11.90 29.21 7.74
CA THR A 156 12.34 30.39 8.48
C THR A 156 12.60 31.60 7.58
N ASN A 157 12.70 31.41 6.26
CA ASN A 157 12.95 32.50 5.32
C ASN A 157 11.79 33.51 5.34
N HIS A 158 12.08 34.79 5.10
CA HIS A 158 11.02 35.79 4.98
C HIS A 158 10.11 35.45 3.80
N SER A 159 8.81 35.61 3.98
CA SER A 159 7.81 35.41 2.95
C SER A 159 7.21 36.75 2.54
N VAL A 160 6.47 36.76 1.45
CA VAL A 160 5.74 37.97 1.02
C VAL A 160 4.72 38.42 2.07
N TYR A 161 4.29 37.52 2.96
CA TYR A 161 3.38 37.82 4.08
C TYR A 161 4.09 38.50 5.25
N ASP A 162 5.43 38.42 5.32
CA ASP A 162 6.24 39.21 6.26
C ASP A 162 6.46 40.65 5.76
N LEU A 163 5.85 41.03 4.63
CA LEU A 163 5.88 42.38 4.07
C LEU A 163 4.45 42.97 4.10
N PRO A 164 4.30 44.30 4.31
CA PRO A 164 2.99 44.92 4.18
C PRO A 164 2.50 44.84 2.74
N LEU A 165 1.51 44.00 2.45
CA LEU A 165 0.88 44.00 1.12
C LEU A 165 0.25 45.36 0.80
N ARG A 166 -0.22 46.05 1.85
CA ARG A 166 -0.76 47.40 1.83
C ARG A 166 -0.31 48.15 3.08
N ILE A 167 0.11 49.40 2.93
CA ILE A 167 0.50 50.28 4.03
C ILE A 167 0.09 51.71 3.71
N SER A 168 -0.40 52.45 4.71
CA SER A 168 -0.76 53.87 4.49
C SER A 168 0.46 54.71 4.11
N ILE A 169 0.24 55.78 3.34
CA ILE A 169 1.32 56.70 2.95
C ILE A 169 2.03 57.27 4.19
N GLU A 170 1.26 57.68 5.19
CA GLU A 170 1.77 58.29 6.42
C GLU A 170 2.71 57.33 7.15
N ARG A 171 2.32 56.04 7.25
CA ARG A 171 3.11 55.02 7.95
C ARG A 171 4.34 54.57 7.15
N MET A 172 4.22 54.40 5.84
CA MET A 172 5.38 54.12 4.98
C MET A 172 6.38 55.28 5.03
N GLN A 173 5.90 56.52 5.12
CA GLN A 173 6.75 57.69 5.28
C GLN A 173 7.44 57.69 6.64
N SER A 174 6.68 57.59 7.74
CA SER A 174 7.23 57.75 9.09
C SER A 174 8.09 56.58 9.56
N LEU A 175 7.69 55.34 9.24
CA LEU A 175 8.36 54.13 9.69
C LEU A 175 9.56 53.77 8.79
N VAL A 176 9.55 54.18 7.52
CA VAL A 176 10.55 53.69 6.55
C VAL A 176 11.26 54.84 5.84
N PHE A 177 10.56 55.67 5.06
CA PHE A 177 11.25 56.65 4.21
C PHE A 177 11.98 57.75 5.00
N ASP A 178 11.42 58.25 6.10
CA ASP A 178 12.08 59.25 6.96
C ASP A 178 13.38 58.70 7.58
N LYS A 179 13.45 57.38 7.82
CA LYS A 179 14.64 56.70 8.35
C LYS A 179 15.70 56.55 7.28
N LEU A 180 15.29 56.12 6.09
CA LEU A 180 16.19 56.07 4.94
C LEU A 180 16.73 57.45 4.58
N ASP A 181 15.92 58.52 4.63
CA ASP A 181 16.36 59.88 4.35
C ASP A 181 17.41 60.37 5.37
N LYS A 182 17.21 60.09 6.66
CA LYS A 182 18.22 60.37 7.69
C LYS A 182 19.53 59.62 7.44
N LEU A 183 19.46 58.35 7.04
CA LEU A 183 20.65 57.56 6.70
C LEU A 183 21.39 58.17 5.50
N ILE A 184 20.66 58.61 4.47
CA ILE A 184 21.22 59.31 3.30
C ILE A 184 21.92 60.60 3.73
N ASP A 185 21.28 61.41 4.57
CA ASP A 185 21.85 62.67 5.07
C ASP A 185 23.13 62.45 5.90
N THR A 186 23.23 61.31 6.59
CA THR A 186 24.44 60.90 7.32
C THR A 186 25.51 60.23 6.46
N GLY A 187 25.29 60.11 5.14
CA GLY A 187 26.28 59.63 4.17
C GLY A 187 26.16 58.16 3.76
N ASP A 188 25.11 57.43 4.16
CA ASP A 188 24.88 56.06 3.71
C ASP A 188 24.27 56.04 2.29
N ILE A 189 25.13 55.80 1.30
CA ILE A 189 24.76 55.74 -0.11
C ILE A 189 23.82 54.56 -0.41
N SER A 190 23.83 53.49 0.41
CA SER A 190 22.98 52.33 0.22
C SER A 190 21.49 52.66 0.45
N ALA A 191 21.17 53.55 1.40
CA ALA A 191 19.80 53.95 1.71
C ALA A 191 19.09 54.65 0.53
N ALA A 192 19.81 55.39 -0.31
CA ALA A 192 19.26 55.98 -1.54
C ALA A 192 18.93 54.93 -2.62
N ARG A 193 19.63 53.79 -2.62
CA ARG A 193 19.30 52.65 -3.47
C ARG A 193 18.07 51.91 -2.93
N ASP A 194 18.01 51.70 -1.62
CA ASP A 194 16.90 51.03 -0.93
C ASP A 194 15.57 51.78 -1.12
N LYS A 195 15.59 53.11 -0.99
CA LYS A 195 14.42 53.96 -1.25
C LYS A 195 13.93 53.84 -2.71
N ARG A 196 14.84 53.73 -3.69
CA ARG A 196 14.47 53.48 -5.09
C ARG A 196 13.90 52.09 -5.31
N LEU A 197 14.42 51.09 -4.59
CA LEU A 197 13.95 49.71 -4.66
C LEU A 197 12.54 49.56 -4.08
N LEU A 198 12.25 50.19 -2.94
CA LEU A 198 10.90 50.25 -2.38
C LEU A 198 9.92 50.94 -3.35
N ASN A 199 10.27 52.10 -3.92
CA ASN A 199 9.42 52.78 -4.91
C ASN A 199 9.20 51.97 -6.20
N SER A 200 10.14 51.08 -6.53
CA SER A 200 10.00 50.19 -7.68
C SER A 200 9.05 49.02 -7.39
N ASN A 201 9.05 48.50 -6.16
CA ASN A 201 8.24 47.34 -5.75
C ASN A 201 6.88 47.72 -5.13
N TYR A 202 6.72 48.93 -4.60
CA TYR A 202 5.45 49.44 -4.09
C TYR A 202 4.83 50.43 -5.07
N MET A 203 3.53 50.28 -5.33
CA MET A 203 2.74 51.19 -6.15
C MET A 203 1.99 52.16 -5.26
N TYR A 204 2.23 53.45 -5.47
CA TYR A 204 1.46 54.52 -4.85
C TYR A 204 0.03 54.57 -5.42
N ASN A 205 -0.97 54.55 -4.53
CA ASN A 205 -2.37 54.70 -4.90
C ASN A 205 -2.99 55.92 -4.19
N GLU A 206 -2.97 57.05 -4.90
CA GLU A 206 -3.45 58.35 -4.40
C GLU A 206 -4.91 58.31 -3.94
N LYS A 207 -5.77 57.57 -4.66
CA LYS A 207 -7.20 57.50 -4.39
C LYS A 207 -7.52 56.89 -3.02
N TYR A 208 -6.69 55.96 -2.56
CA TYR A 208 -6.89 55.22 -1.31
C TYR A 208 -5.87 55.59 -0.23
N GLY A 209 -4.91 56.46 -0.54
CA GLY A 209 -3.91 56.91 0.43
C GLY A 209 -2.94 55.81 0.90
N ILE A 210 -2.65 54.82 0.05
CA ILE A 210 -1.84 53.63 0.41
C ILE A 210 -0.76 53.33 -0.62
N TYR A 211 0.30 52.66 -0.17
CA TYR A 211 1.21 51.90 -1.01
C TYR A 211 0.76 50.45 -1.08
N VAL A 212 0.82 49.84 -2.27
CA VAL A 212 0.47 48.43 -2.52
C VAL A 212 1.66 47.70 -3.09
N LEU A 213 2.05 46.57 -2.51
CA LEU A 213 3.13 45.74 -3.04
C LEU A 213 2.76 45.21 -4.44
N LYS A 214 3.64 45.41 -5.43
CA LYS A 214 3.41 45.01 -6.82
C LYS A 214 3.71 43.52 -6.99
N ASN A 215 2.79 42.81 -7.66
CA ASN A 215 2.93 41.40 -8.04
C ASN A 215 3.47 40.49 -6.92
N PRO A 216 2.87 40.49 -5.72
CA PRO A 216 3.38 39.73 -4.56
C PRO A 216 3.53 38.23 -4.87
N GLU A 217 2.62 37.69 -5.68
CA GLU A 217 2.61 36.29 -6.14
C GLU A 217 3.89 35.86 -6.90
N ASN A 218 4.61 36.82 -7.51
CA ASN A 218 5.76 36.57 -8.39
C ASN A 218 7.06 37.19 -7.86
N LEU A 219 7.08 37.63 -6.60
CA LEU A 219 8.25 38.29 -6.02
C LEU A 219 9.30 37.23 -5.66
N ALA A 220 10.52 37.38 -6.18
CA ALA A 220 11.61 36.43 -5.91
C ALA A 220 12.08 36.51 -4.44
N GLN A 221 12.48 35.38 -3.86
CA GLN A 221 12.88 35.26 -2.44
C GLN A 221 13.93 36.29 -2.02
N ASN A 222 14.99 36.46 -2.81
CA ASN A 222 16.03 37.45 -2.55
C ASN A 222 15.50 38.90 -2.51
N MET A 223 14.44 39.20 -3.27
CA MET A 223 13.81 40.51 -3.23
C MET A 223 12.96 40.68 -1.97
N ILE A 224 12.29 39.61 -1.52
CA ILE A 224 11.55 39.60 -0.26
C ILE A 224 12.50 39.90 0.90
N ASP A 225 13.63 39.19 0.98
CA ASP A 225 14.63 39.40 2.04
C ASP A 225 15.21 40.82 2.03
N ILE A 226 15.48 41.38 0.84
CA ILE A 226 15.94 42.77 0.70
C ILE A 226 14.88 43.74 1.20
N ILE A 227 13.62 43.60 0.77
CA ILE A 227 12.55 44.50 1.20
C ILE A 227 12.33 44.37 2.70
N TYR A 228 12.36 43.16 3.25
CA TYR A 228 12.27 42.91 4.68
C TYR A 228 13.40 43.64 5.44
N GLY A 229 14.66 43.46 5.04
CA GLY A 229 15.79 44.16 5.65
C GLY A 229 15.65 45.69 5.59
N ILE A 230 15.14 46.23 4.47
CA ILE A 230 14.90 47.67 4.36
C ILE A 230 13.80 48.14 5.35
N LEU A 231 12.70 47.40 5.46
CA LEU A 231 11.57 47.79 6.31
C LEU A 231 11.90 47.63 7.80
N TYR A 232 12.46 46.48 8.19
CA TYR A 232 12.57 46.06 9.60
C TYR A 232 13.95 46.34 10.22
N GLU A 233 15.04 46.32 9.43
CA GLU A 233 16.39 46.56 9.97
C GLU A 233 16.84 48.01 9.77
N LYS A 234 16.52 48.62 8.62
CA LYS A 234 16.85 50.03 8.31
C LYS A 234 15.71 50.99 8.63
N GLY A 235 14.47 50.51 8.58
CA GLY A 235 13.28 51.21 9.05
C GLY A 235 12.94 50.86 10.49
N ASP A 236 11.89 51.49 11.00
CA ASP A 236 11.27 51.21 12.30
C ASP A 236 10.04 50.29 12.15
N TYR A 237 9.90 49.60 11.03
CA TYR A 237 8.76 48.72 10.81
C TYR A 237 8.87 47.47 11.69
N THR A 238 7.77 47.01 12.28
CA THR A 238 7.76 45.85 13.20
C THR A 238 6.62 44.88 12.88
N ALA A 239 6.67 43.69 13.47
CA ALA A 239 5.58 42.71 13.33
C ALA A 239 4.24 43.24 13.85
N GLN A 240 4.25 44.09 14.89
CA GLN A 240 3.03 44.73 15.40
C GLN A 240 2.46 45.73 14.39
N GLU A 241 3.34 46.48 13.71
CA GLU A 241 2.95 47.41 12.66
C GLU A 241 2.35 46.68 11.45
N LEU A 242 2.91 45.52 11.08
CA LEU A 242 2.36 44.65 10.03
C LEU A 242 0.96 44.15 10.37
N LEU A 243 0.73 43.67 11.60
CA LEU A 243 -0.59 43.22 12.05
C LEU A 243 -1.62 44.35 11.98
N TYR A 244 -1.23 45.55 12.44
CA TYR A 244 -2.07 46.74 12.37
C TYR A 244 -2.41 47.12 10.93
N ASP A 245 -1.41 47.20 10.04
CA ASP A 245 -1.63 47.54 8.64
C ASP A 245 -2.48 46.47 7.92
N ASN A 246 -2.30 45.19 8.24
CA ASN A 246 -3.14 44.11 7.71
C ASN A 246 -4.61 44.23 8.16
N GLU A 247 -4.85 44.48 9.45
CA GLU A 247 -6.19 44.66 10.02
C GLU A 247 -6.91 45.86 9.38
N VAL A 248 -6.26 47.03 9.35
CA VAL A 248 -6.83 48.27 8.80
C VAL A 248 -7.12 48.15 7.30
N GLN A 249 -6.32 47.39 6.56
CA GLN A 249 -6.45 47.25 5.11
C GLN A 249 -7.30 46.05 4.66
N GLY A 250 -7.91 45.34 5.63
CA GLY A 250 -8.74 44.16 5.37
C GLY A 250 -7.96 43.00 4.73
N VAL A 251 -6.65 42.93 4.99
CA VAL A 251 -5.81 41.81 4.59
C VAL A 251 -5.92 40.76 5.69
N SER A 252 -6.76 39.75 5.48
CA SER A 252 -6.82 38.58 6.37
C SER A 252 -5.60 37.71 6.13
N ASP A 253 -4.51 37.96 6.85
CA ASP A 253 -3.35 37.09 6.86
C ASP A 253 -3.61 35.91 7.80
N ASP A 254 -4.48 35.00 7.38
CA ASP A 254 -4.73 33.77 8.15
C ASP A 254 -3.70 32.69 7.80
N LYS A 255 -3.02 32.76 6.64
CA LYS A 255 -2.41 31.56 6.04
C LYS A 255 -1.17 31.04 6.77
N GLY A 256 -0.36 31.90 7.42
CA GLY A 256 0.90 31.51 8.06
C GLY A 256 1.89 30.78 7.12
N LYS A 257 3.00 30.28 7.70
CA LYS A 257 3.96 29.39 7.00
C LYS A 257 3.69 27.94 7.37
N PRO A 258 4.03 26.96 6.53
CA PRO A 258 4.01 25.55 6.93
C PRO A 258 4.88 25.35 8.17
N TYR A 259 4.30 24.78 9.22
CA TYR A 259 4.98 24.43 10.46
C TYR A 259 4.51 23.05 10.87
N PHE A 260 5.47 22.14 11.04
CA PHE A 260 5.23 20.76 11.43
C PHE A 260 6.16 20.35 12.54
N GLU A 261 5.68 19.47 13.42
CA GLU A 261 6.56 18.70 14.31
C GLU A 261 6.41 17.22 13.98
N VAL A 262 7.53 16.51 13.87
CA VAL A 262 7.55 15.07 13.59
C VAL A 262 8.62 14.41 14.46
N GLY A 263 8.20 13.56 15.38
CA GLY A 263 9.06 12.74 16.22
C GLY A 263 9.33 11.39 15.58
N VAL A 264 10.61 11.01 15.51
CA VAL A 264 11.06 9.69 15.07
C VAL A 264 11.84 9.01 16.17
N ARG A 265 11.45 7.79 16.52
CA ARG A 265 12.14 6.91 17.45
C ARG A 265 13.01 5.92 16.68
N TYR A 266 14.25 5.77 17.10
CA TYR A 266 15.22 4.80 16.58
C TYR A 266 15.67 3.90 17.72
N THR A 267 15.38 2.61 17.66
CA THR A 267 15.67 1.65 18.74
C THR A 267 16.23 0.34 18.22
N LEU A 268 17.10 -0.29 19.01
CA LEU A 268 17.41 -1.71 18.84
C LEU A 268 16.33 -2.56 19.52
N THR A 269 15.87 -3.59 18.81
CA THR A 269 14.96 -4.62 19.30
C THR A 269 15.73 -5.93 19.47
N ASP A 270 15.06 -6.96 19.98
CA ASP A 270 15.62 -8.30 20.08
C ASP A 270 15.84 -8.95 18.71
N SER A 271 15.29 -8.37 17.63
CA SER A 271 15.37 -8.91 16.27
C SER A 271 16.09 -8.01 15.26
N GLY A 272 16.39 -6.76 15.61
CA GLY A 272 17.04 -5.83 14.69
C GLY A 272 16.96 -4.36 15.09
N PHE A 273 16.78 -3.50 14.09
CA PHE A 273 16.70 -2.05 14.24
C PHE A 273 15.31 -1.54 13.84
N LYS A 274 14.64 -0.79 14.71
CA LYS A 274 13.29 -0.25 14.46
C LYS A 274 13.32 1.28 14.37
N ALA A 275 12.73 1.81 13.31
CA ALA A 275 12.45 3.23 13.12
C ALA A 275 10.93 3.47 13.16
N THR A 276 10.47 4.40 13.99
CA THR A 276 9.04 4.66 14.22
C THR A 276 8.73 6.14 14.16
N ILE A 277 7.83 6.57 13.28
CA ILE A 277 7.20 7.90 13.36
C ILE A 277 6.15 7.83 14.48
N ILE A 278 6.37 8.62 15.52
CA ILE A 278 5.51 8.66 16.70
C ILE A 278 4.27 9.49 16.36
N ASN A 279 3.10 8.85 16.25
CA ASN A 279 1.88 9.51 15.82
C ASN A 279 1.54 10.70 16.71
N GLU A 280 1.63 10.53 18.03
CA GLU A 280 1.31 11.56 19.03
C GLU A 280 2.18 12.82 18.88
N SER A 281 3.37 12.70 18.29
CA SER A 281 4.27 13.85 18.07
C SER A 281 3.90 14.70 16.86
N LEU A 282 3.05 14.18 15.97
CA LEU A 282 2.69 14.87 14.73
C LEU A 282 1.88 16.13 15.03
N PHE A 283 2.50 17.27 14.79
CA PHE A 283 1.86 18.58 14.84
C PHE A 283 1.81 19.19 13.44
N GLU A 284 0.68 19.82 13.14
CA GLU A 284 0.44 20.57 11.90
C GLU A 284 -0.38 21.82 12.26
N ASN A 285 -0.21 22.91 11.51
CA ASN A 285 -1.03 24.10 11.71
C ASN A 285 -2.37 24.01 10.96
N LYS A 286 -3.26 24.99 11.16
CA LYS A 286 -4.62 24.94 10.60
C LYS A 286 -4.62 24.89 9.06
N HIS A 287 -3.66 25.54 8.41
CA HIS A 287 -3.66 25.81 6.96
C HIS A 287 -2.84 24.84 6.12
N TYR A 288 -1.89 24.13 6.74
CA TYR A 288 -1.01 23.19 6.06
C TYR A 288 -1.06 21.85 6.78
N LEU A 289 -1.52 20.83 6.06
CA LEU A 289 -1.85 19.53 6.64
C LEU A 289 -0.99 18.45 6.04
N ILE A 290 -0.49 17.56 6.89
CA ILE A 290 0.33 16.42 6.51
C ILE A 290 -0.53 15.43 5.74
N SER A 291 -0.15 15.16 4.49
CA SER A 291 -0.72 14.10 3.67
C SER A 291 -0.03 12.77 3.96
N HIS A 292 1.29 12.74 3.81
CA HIS A 292 2.09 11.53 3.95
C HIS A 292 3.56 11.86 4.25
N ILE A 293 4.29 10.88 4.76
CA ILE A 293 5.71 11.00 5.14
C ILE A 293 6.48 9.85 4.51
N ASP A 294 7.58 10.17 3.82
CA ASP A 294 8.57 9.20 3.35
C ASP A 294 9.63 9.05 4.46
N LEU A 295 9.78 7.85 5.03
CA LEU A 295 10.70 7.60 6.15
C LEU A 295 12.00 6.98 5.66
N LEU A 296 13.13 7.57 6.05
CA LEU A 296 14.47 7.07 5.78
C LEU A 296 14.73 6.70 4.29
N PRO A 297 14.49 7.63 3.35
CA PRO A 297 14.51 7.33 1.91
C PRO A 297 15.83 6.77 1.36
N TYR A 298 16.94 6.96 2.10
CA TYR A 298 18.28 6.49 1.72
C TYR A 298 18.89 5.50 2.72
N PHE A 299 18.09 4.92 3.62
CA PHE A 299 18.64 3.93 4.55
C PHE A 299 19.26 2.77 3.80
N GLY A 300 20.56 2.58 4.00
CA GLY A 300 21.32 1.51 3.38
C GLY A 300 21.54 1.63 1.87
N ALA A 301 21.21 2.76 1.24
CA ALA A 301 21.27 2.96 -0.21
C ALA A 301 22.58 2.43 -0.86
N GLY A 302 22.46 1.85 -2.05
CA GLY A 302 23.58 1.31 -2.82
C GLY A 302 24.01 2.27 -3.93
N SER A 303 25.29 2.60 -3.97
CA SER A 303 25.88 3.47 -5.00
C SER A 303 26.03 2.76 -6.35
N VAL A 304 26.45 3.51 -7.37
CA VAL A 304 26.85 2.97 -8.68
C VAL A 304 28.02 1.97 -8.62
N ASN A 305 28.80 1.96 -7.54
CA ASN A 305 29.92 1.04 -7.35
C ASN A 305 29.53 -0.24 -6.60
N ASP A 306 28.37 -0.24 -5.96
CA ASP A 306 27.88 -1.38 -5.20
C ASP A 306 27.20 -2.39 -6.13
N LYS A 307 27.29 -3.67 -5.77
CA LYS A 307 26.59 -4.76 -6.44
C LYS A 307 25.47 -5.27 -5.56
N GLY A 308 24.32 -5.62 -6.13
CA GLY A 308 23.20 -6.06 -5.33
C GLY A 308 21.86 -5.95 -6.04
N TYR A 309 20.80 -6.10 -5.26
CA TYR A 309 19.43 -5.99 -5.70
C TYR A 309 18.50 -5.57 -4.55
N ILE A 310 17.35 -5.01 -4.92
CA ILE A 310 16.24 -4.70 -4.03
C ILE A 310 15.18 -5.79 -4.17
N VAL A 311 14.61 -6.24 -3.06
CA VAL A 311 13.42 -7.10 -3.02
C VAL A 311 12.19 -6.23 -2.80
N VAL A 312 11.19 -6.37 -3.67
CA VAL A 312 9.89 -5.69 -3.55
C VAL A 312 8.74 -6.71 -3.45
N PRO A 313 7.64 -6.38 -2.75
CA PRO A 313 6.58 -7.34 -2.44
C PRO A 313 5.53 -7.45 -3.57
N ASP A 314 5.96 -7.39 -4.84
CA ASP A 314 5.04 -7.44 -5.98
C ASP A 314 4.67 -8.88 -6.35
N GLY A 315 3.40 -9.25 -6.26
CA GLY A 315 2.95 -10.61 -6.56
C GLY A 315 3.62 -11.65 -5.65
N SER A 316 4.31 -12.64 -6.24
CA SER A 316 5.11 -13.63 -5.48
C SER A 316 6.34 -13.02 -4.78
N GLY A 317 6.74 -11.82 -5.20
CA GLY A 317 8.02 -11.19 -4.88
C GLY A 317 8.84 -10.97 -6.14
N ALA A 318 9.58 -9.86 -6.20
CA ALA A 318 10.42 -9.53 -7.34
C ALA A 318 11.74 -8.90 -6.91
N ILE A 319 12.74 -9.03 -7.77
CA ILE A 319 14.04 -8.36 -7.63
C ILE A 319 14.18 -7.19 -8.61
N MET A 320 14.86 -6.16 -8.15
CA MET A 320 15.33 -5.02 -8.96
C MET A 320 16.83 -4.89 -8.74
N ASN A 321 17.63 -5.27 -9.74
CA ASN A 321 19.08 -5.21 -9.69
C ASN A 321 19.56 -3.76 -9.59
N PHE A 322 20.65 -3.56 -8.85
CA PHE A 322 21.30 -2.26 -8.81
C PHE A 322 21.82 -1.88 -10.20
N ASN A 323 21.74 -0.59 -10.52
CA ASN A 323 22.37 -0.01 -11.70
C ASN A 323 21.96 -0.72 -13.01
N ASN A 324 20.72 -1.22 -13.10
CA ASN A 324 20.26 -2.06 -14.23
C ASN A 324 20.06 -1.29 -15.56
N GLY A 325 20.39 0.01 -15.59
CA GLY A 325 20.33 0.85 -16.79
C GLY A 325 18.92 1.25 -17.25
N LYS A 326 17.87 0.87 -16.53
CA LYS A 326 16.47 1.13 -16.90
C LYS A 326 16.00 2.54 -16.47
N THR A 327 16.81 3.56 -16.72
CA THR A 327 16.58 4.95 -16.26
C THR A 327 15.33 5.62 -16.86
N TYR A 328 14.82 5.07 -17.96
CA TYR A 328 13.56 5.49 -18.59
C TYR A 328 12.30 4.94 -17.88
N ALA A 329 12.43 3.89 -17.07
CA ALA A 329 11.30 3.27 -16.40
C ALA A 329 10.82 4.15 -15.24
N THR A 330 9.51 4.16 -14.99
CA THR A 330 8.95 4.78 -13.77
C THR A 330 9.49 4.07 -12.54
N GLN A 331 9.65 4.81 -11.43
CA GLN A 331 10.00 4.18 -10.16
C GLN A 331 8.94 3.13 -9.79
N TYR A 332 9.34 2.08 -9.09
CA TYR A 332 8.38 1.18 -8.49
C TYR A 332 7.67 1.89 -7.34
N GLU A 333 6.35 1.94 -7.36
CA GLU A 333 5.52 2.46 -6.26
C GLU A 333 4.26 1.62 -6.14
N LYS A 334 4.06 1.00 -4.98
CA LYS A 334 2.88 0.17 -4.75
C LYS A 334 2.31 0.32 -3.36
N LYS A 335 1.01 0.64 -3.29
CA LYS A 335 0.26 0.66 -2.02
C LYS A 335 -0.01 -0.76 -1.55
N LEU A 336 0.24 -1.00 -0.27
CA LEU A 336 0.02 -2.31 0.35
C LEU A 336 -1.47 -2.63 0.45
N TYR A 337 -1.78 -3.92 0.34
CA TYR A 337 -3.11 -4.50 0.50
C TYR A 337 -4.17 -3.95 -0.47
N GLY A 338 -3.75 -3.69 -1.71
CA GLY A 338 -4.63 -3.35 -2.82
C GLY A 338 -5.41 -2.04 -2.66
N LYS A 339 -6.41 -1.87 -3.54
CA LYS A 339 -7.24 -0.67 -3.60
C LYS A 339 -8.13 -0.50 -2.37
N ASP A 340 -8.48 0.75 -2.08
CA ASP A 340 -9.44 1.09 -1.03
C ASP A 340 -10.86 1.20 -1.60
N TYR A 341 -11.78 0.36 -1.13
CA TYR A 341 -13.18 0.36 -1.59
C TYR A 341 -14.03 1.48 -0.97
N GLY A 342 -13.47 2.24 -0.03
CA GLY A 342 -14.02 3.50 0.47
C GLY A 342 -13.75 4.70 -0.44
N LYS A 343 -13.11 4.49 -1.60
CA LYS A 343 -12.81 5.55 -2.57
C LYS A 343 -13.56 5.35 -3.88
N ALA A 344 -13.86 6.46 -4.54
CA ALA A 344 -14.49 6.42 -5.86
C ALA A 344 -13.48 5.94 -6.92
N VAL A 345 -13.95 5.08 -7.84
CA VAL A 345 -13.13 4.59 -8.96
C VAL A 345 -13.82 4.98 -10.27
N TYR A 346 -13.14 5.80 -11.06
CA TYR A 346 -13.69 6.37 -12.31
C TYR A 346 -13.22 5.66 -13.57
N SER A 347 -12.18 4.85 -13.47
CA SER A 347 -11.64 4.04 -14.57
C SER A 347 -11.01 2.76 -14.02
N ALA A 348 -10.94 1.73 -14.85
CA ALA A 348 -10.29 0.48 -14.50
C ALA A 348 -8.82 0.76 -14.16
N PRO A 349 -8.31 0.24 -13.02
CA PRO A 349 -6.88 0.29 -12.74
C PRO A 349 -6.12 -0.61 -13.71
N GLU A 350 -4.83 -0.36 -13.89
CA GLU A 350 -3.95 -1.28 -14.60
C GLU A 350 -3.97 -2.65 -13.91
N LYS A 351 -4.06 -3.73 -14.71
CA LYS A 351 -4.02 -5.10 -14.20
C LYS A 351 -2.64 -5.36 -13.59
N SER A 352 -2.58 -5.52 -12.28
CA SER A 352 -1.36 -5.83 -11.53
C SER A 352 -1.72 -6.64 -10.28
N TYR A 353 -0.80 -7.45 -9.78
CA TYR A 353 -0.99 -8.18 -8.52
C TYR A 353 -0.99 -7.23 -7.33
N ASN A 354 -1.55 -7.61 -6.19
CA ASN A 354 -1.42 -6.78 -4.98
C ASN A 354 0.01 -6.85 -4.42
N ALA A 355 0.43 -5.78 -3.75
CA ALA A 355 1.54 -5.88 -2.81
C ALA A 355 0.99 -6.40 -1.47
N SER A 356 1.00 -7.74 -1.33
CA SER A 356 0.35 -8.45 -0.22
C SER A 356 1.22 -8.59 1.03
N MET A 357 2.51 -8.26 0.94
CA MET A 357 3.47 -8.37 2.04
C MET A 357 4.00 -6.96 2.41
N PRO A 358 3.94 -6.55 3.69
CA PRO A 358 4.42 -5.26 4.16
C PRO A 358 5.94 -5.27 4.35
N ILE A 359 6.67 -5.65 3.30
CA ILE A 359 8.13 -5.82 3.34
C ILE A 359 8.82 -5.11 2.17
N PHE A 360 10.10 -4.87 2.34
CA PHE A 360 11.06 -4.67 1.26
C PHE A 360 12.44 -5.12 1.73
N GLY A 361 13.35 -5.43 0.82
CA GLY A 361 14.70 -5.90 1.18
C GLY A 361 15.77 -5.31 0.30
N MET A 362 17.02 -5.40 0.75
CA MET A 362 18.17 -5.00 -0.03
C MET A 362 19.32 -5.95 0.25
N LYS A 363 19.91 -6.51 -0.82
CA LYS A 363 21.23 -7.11 -0.79
C LYS A 363 22.21 -6.08 -1.33
N LYS A 364 23.26 -5.75 -0.58
CA LYS A 364 24.32 -4.84 -0.98
C LYS A 364 25.68 -5.48 -0.68
N ASN A 365 26.45 -5.73 -1.72
CA ASN A 365 27.72 -6.43 -1.68
C ASN A 365 27.56 -7.77 -0.93
N ASP A 366 28.30 -7.92 0.17
CA ASP A 366 28.32 -9.11 1.02
C ASP A 366 27.41 -8.98 2.25
N ASP A 367 26.38 -8.13 2.23
CA ASP A 367 25.44 -7.97 3.33
C ASP A 367 24.01 -7.71 2.83
N ALA A 368 23.02 -7.87 3.70
CA ALA A 368 21.62 -7.73 3.35
C ALA A 368 20.75 -7.30 4.55
N PHE A 369 19.56 -6.78 4.27
CA PHE A 369 18.51 -6.63 5.26
C PHE A 369 17.13 -6.91 4.66
N LEU A 370 16.21 -7.36 5.52
CA LEU A 370 14.76 -7.29 5.30
C LEU A 370 14.18 -6.19 6.19
N ALA A 371 13.44 -5.27 5.59
CA ALA A 371 12.62 -4.29 6.28
C ALA A 371 11.17 -4.78 6.34
N ILE A 372 10.62 -4.87 7.55
CA ILE A 372 9.23 -5.25 7.82
C ILE A 372 8.50 -4.02 8.34
N ILE A 373 7.44 -3.60 7.66
CA ILE A 373 6.56 -2.54 8.14
C ILE A 373 5.64 -3.16 9.20
N THR A 374 5.97 -2.93 10.47
CA THR A 374 5.33 -3.61 11.62
C THR A 374 4.10 -2.88 12.14
N GLU A 375 3.97 -1.57 11.86
CA GLU A 375 2.81 -0.76 12.23
C GLU A 375 2.51 0.26 11.13
N GLY A 376 1.23 0.48 10.83
CA GLY A 376 0.77 1.42 9.80
C GLY A 376 0.92 0.92 8.35
N ASP A 377 1.13 -0.38 8.17
CA ASP A 377 1.23 -1.08 6.90
C ASP A 377 0.03 -0.88 5.96
N ALA A 378 -1.21 -0.91 6.46
CA ALA A 378 -2.38 -0.68 5.60
C ALA A 378 -2.50 0.76 5.09
N ALA A 379 -1.71 1.68 5.64
CA ALA A 379 -1.54 3.04 5.17
C ALA A 379 -0.16 3.27 4.53
N ALA A 380 0.53 2.22 4.07
CA ALA A 380 1.87 2.35 3.50
C ALA A 380 1.95 2.03 1.99
N SER A 381 2.98 2.57 1.35
CA SER A 381 3.46 2.14 0.03
C SER A 381 4.96 1.85 0.09
N VAL A 382 5.39 0.86 -0.69
CA VAL A 382 6.80 0.60 -0.93
C VAL A 382 7.20 1.34 -2.21
N ILE A 383 8.29 2.11 -2.12
CA ILE A 383 8.85 2.87 -3.24
C ILE A 383 10.28 2.40 -3.46
N ALA A 384 10.63 2.09 -4.71
CA ALA A 384 11.99 1.72 -5.09
C ALA A 384 12.39 2.37 -6.42
N ASP A 385 13.64 2.82 -6.52
CA ASP A 385 14.21 3.35 -7.77
C ASP A 385 15.70 2.97 -7.87
N ILE A 386 16.22 3.03 -9.09
CA ILE A 386 17.61 2.74 -9.41
C ILE A 386 18.47 4.02 -9.38
N SER A 387 19.79 3.84 -9.39
CA SER A 387 20.76 4.92 -9.62
C SER A 387 20.71 5.46 -11.06
N GLU A 388 21.49 6.51 -11.30
CA GLU A 388 21.73 7.16 -12.60
C GLU A 388 20.50 7.82 -13.26
N LYS A 389 19.37 7.88 -12.56
CA LYS A 389 18.15 8.54 -13.02
C LYS A 389 18.01 9.97 -12.51
N TYR A 390 18.19 10.15 -11.20
CA TYR A 390 18.16 11.45 -10.53
C TYR A 390 19.39 11.70 -9.65
N ASP A 391 20.08 10.64 -9.26
CA ASP A 391 21.24 10.59 -8.37
C ASP A 391 22.04 9.29 -8.58
N SER A 392 23.15 9.12 -7.86
CA SER A 392 24.01 7.93 -7.96
C SER A 392 23.56 6.73 -7.11
N TYR A 393 22.29 6.66 -6.66
CA TYR A 393 21.88 5.71 -5.62
C TYR A 393 20.61 4.90 -5.95
N ASN A 394 20.74 3.58 -5.79
CA ASN A 394 19.64 2.63 -5.69
C ASN A 394 19.04 2.71 -4.29
N LYS A 395 17.71 2.84 -4.21
CA LYS A 395 17.00 3.13 -2.96
C LYS A 395 15.66 2.45 -2.90
N VAL A 396 15.27 2.06 -1.69
CA VAL A 396 13.95 1.52 -1.36
C VAL A 396 13.53 2.00 0.02
N TYR A 397 12.27 2.40 0.18
CA TYR A 397 11.75 2.94 1.43
C TYR A 397 10.22 2.82 1.49
N ALA A 398 9.66 3.11 2.67
CA ALA A 398 8.22 3.18 2.88
C ALA A 398 7.72 4.63 2.90
N ARG A 399 6.57 4.84 2.27
CA ARG A 399 5.73 6.04 2.37
C ARG A 399 4.53 5.73 3.25
N PHE A 400 4.27 6.56 4.25
CA PHE A 400 3.13 6.41 5.16
C PHE A 400 2.09 7.51 4.96
N TYR A 401 0.86 7.13 4.62
CA TYR A 401 -0.27 8.04 4.44
C TYR A 401 -0.90 8.39 5.79
N CYS A 402 -0.64 9.59 6.27
CA CYS A 402 -1.26 10.12 7.48
C CYS A 402 -2.71 10.54 7.24
N ARG A 403 -3.06 10.84 5.98
CA ARG A 403 -4.42 11.18 5.53
C ARG A 403 -4.74 10.48 4.22
N GLU A 404 -6.02 10.18 4.04
CA GLU A 404 -6.53 9.60 2.82
C GLU A 404 -7.10 10.69 1.90
N LYS A 405 -6.84 10.56 0.61
CA LYS A 405 -7.34 11.43 -0.46
C LYS A 405 -8.33 10.71 -1.35
N ASP A 406 -9.43 11.36 -1.70
CA ASP A 406 -10.30 11.00 -2.82
C ASP A 406 -10.27 12.14 -3.86
N VAL A 407 -10.57 11.83 -5.12
CA VAL A 407 -10.51 12.79 -6.23
C VAL A 407 -11.89 12.89 -6.85
N LEU A 408 -12.52 14.06 -6.78
CA LEU A 408 -13.78 14.33 -7.45
C LEU A 408 -13.53 15.00 -8.81
N PRO A 409 -13.88 14.37 -9.94
CA PRO A 409 -13.84 15.03 -11.24
C PRO A 409 -14.97 16.06 -11.34
N LEU A 410 -14.63 17.30 -11.69
CA LEU A 410 -15.63 18.31 -12.05
C LEU A 410 -16.12 18.06 -13.47
N LEU A 411 -17.43 17.82 -13.64
CA LEU A 411 -18.06 17.56 -14.93
C LEU A 411 -17.72 18.67 -15.95
N GLY A 412 -17.10 18.27 -17.07
CA GLY A 412 -16.98 19.07 -18.30
C GLY A 412 -15.74 19.96 -18.45
N ILE A 413 -14.84 20.06 -17.45
CA ILE A 413 -13.68 20.97 -17.52
C ILE A 413 -12.32 20.24 -17.34
N GLY A 414 -12.32 18.95 -17.03
CA GLY A 414 -11.07 18.20 -16.78
C GLY A 414 -10.36 18.57 -15.47
N ASN A 415 -10.89 19.55 -14.73
CA ASN A 415 -10.43 19.92 -13.39
C ASN A 415 -10.86 18.85 -12.38
N LYS A 416 -9.95 18.52 -11.46
CA LYS A 416 -10.14 17.56 -10.37
C LYS A 416 -10.08 18.31 -9.04
N ILE A 417 -10.89 17.91 -8.08
CA ILE A 417 -10.85 18.43 -6.71
C ILE A 417 -10.39 17.32 -5.78
N ASN A 418 -9.37 17.58 -4.97
CA ASN A 418 -8.92 16.67 -3.92
C ASN A 418 -9.81 16.82 -2.68
N MET A 419 -10.42 15.73 -2.24
CA MET A 419 -11.08 15.63 -0.94
C MET A 419 -10.20 14.86 0.02
N TRP A 420 -9.90 15.46 1.17
CA TRP A 420 -9.03 14.86 2.17
C TRP A 420 -9.80 14.46 3.41
N SER A 421 -9.32 13.43 4.11
CA SER A 421 -9.77 13.11 5.46
C SER A 421 -9.39 14.20 6.47
N VAL A 422 -10.24 14.42 7.48
CA VAL A 422 -10.18 15.58 8.40
C VAL A 422 -9.24 15.37 9.58
N ASP A 423 -9.20 14.18 10.19
CA ASP A 423 -8.29 13.84 11.31
C ASP A 423 -7.12 12.97 10.82
N LEU A 424 -5.93 13.09 11.40
CA LEU A 424 -4.80 12.21 11.09
C LEU A 424 -5.16 10.77 11.48
N ASN A 425 -4.67 9.81 10.71
CA ASN A 425 -4.70 8.41 11.09
C ASN A 425 -3.94 8.23 12.42
N SER A 426 -4.53 7.51 13.37
CA SER A 426 -4.10 7.49 14.78
C SER A 426 -3.01 6.46 15.10
N THR A 427 -2.53 5.69 14.12
CA THR A 427 -1.48 4.69 14.33
C THR A 427 -0.09 5.29 14.25
N ASP A 428 0.85 4.70 15.00
CA ASP A 428 2.28 4.84 14.74
C ASP A 428 2.66 4.17 13.41
N TYR A 429 3.77 4.61 12.82
CA TYR A 429 4.30 4.06 11.58
C TYR A 429 5.69 3.51 11.82
N SER A 430 5.86 2.19 11.71
CA SER A 430 7.08 1.49 12.14
C SER A 430 7.66 0.61 11.05
N ILE A 431 8.97 0.70 10.85
CA ILE A 431 9.77 -0.21 10.02
C ILE A 431 10.81 -0.88 10.90
N GLU A 432 10.87 -2.21 10.90
CA GLU A 432 11.89 -3.01 11.57
C GLU A 432 12.82 -3.65 10.53
N PHE A 433 14.09 -3.28 10.56
CA PHE A 433 15.16 -3.80 9.73
C PHE A 433 15.83 -4.96 10.46
N ARG A 434 15.84 -6.13 9.82
CA ARG A 434 16.43 -7.38 10.32
C ARG A 434 17.48 -7.88 9.33
N PHE A 435 18.54 -8.49 9.84
CA PHE A 435 19.73 -8.82 9.05
C PHE A 435 19.86 -10.34 8.94
N PRO A 436 19.74 -10.93 7.74
CA PRO A 436 19.74 -12.38 7.58
C PRO A 436 21.16 -12.95 7.65
N GLU A 437 21.27 -14.18 8.16
CA GLU A 437 22.53 -14.94 8.14
C GLU A 437 22.93 -15.28 6.69
N LYS A 438 21.98 -15.78 5.90
CA LYS A 438 22.09 -15.86 4.44
C LYS A 438 21.83 -14.48 3.83
N LYS A 439 22.88 -13.87 3.30
CA LYS A 439 22.89 -12.48 2.80
C LYS A 439 22.24 -12.34 1.41
N ASP A 440 21.03 -12.87 1.26
CA ASP A 440 20.23 -12.90 0.04
C ASP A 440 18.72 -12.95 0.36
N TYR A 441 17.87 -13.03 -0.67
CA TYR A 441 16.42 -13.09 -0.48
C TYR A 441 15.93 -14.38 0.20
N LEU A 442 16.72 -15.47 0.21
CA LEU A 442 16.35 -16.70 0.91
C LEU A 442 16.42 -16.47 2.42
N GLY A 443 17.53 -15.88 2.90
CA GLY A 443 17.65 -15.50 4.30
C GLY A 443 16.65 -14.43 4.72
N MET A 444 16.30 -13.50 3.82
CA MET A 444 15.20 -12.57 4.06
C MET A 444 13.86 -13.31 4.22
N ALA A 445 13.55 -14.29 3.39
CA ALA A 445 12.32 -15.07 3.52
C ALA A 445 12.29 -15.91 4.82
N GLU A 446 13.45 -16.44 5.27
CA GLU A 446 13.59 -17.13 6.56
C GLU A 446 13.28 -16.21 7.75
N ILE A 447 13.76 -14.97 7.72
CA ILE A 447 13.39 -13.93 8.71
C ILE A 447 11.88 -13.70 8.68
N TYR A 448 11.29 -13.57 7.50
CA TYR A 448 9.87 -13.27 7.38
C TYR A 448 8.98 -14.43 7.83
N ASN A 449 9.35 -15.67 7.51
CA ASN A 449 8.73 -16.87 8.05
C ASN A 449 8.75 -16.87 9.59
N SER A 450 9.90 -16.58 10.20
CA SER A 450 10.04 -16.48 11.65
C SER A 450 9.16 -15.38 12.26
N TYR A 451 9.03 -14.24 11.57
CA TYR A 451 8.12 -13.17 11.96
C TYR A 451 6.65 -13.61 11.88
N LEU A 452 6.23 -14.29 10.80
CA LEU A 452 4.86 -14.80 10.69
C LEU A 452 4.55 -15.85 11.77
N LYS A 453 5.54 -16.69 12.13
CA LYS A 453 5.43 -17.64 13.26
C LYS A 453 5.26 -16.93 14.60
N SER A 454 5.95 -15.82 14.83
CA SER A 454 5.75 -15.03 16.05
C SER A 454 4.37 -14.35 16.11
N LEU A 455 3.71 -14.16 14.95
CA LEU A 455 2.32 -13.71 14.85
C LEU A 455 1.28 -14.85 14.98
N GLY A 456 1.72 -16.09 15.21
CA GLY A 456 0.84 -17.24 15.44
C GLY A 456 0.71 -18.22 14.27
N MET A 457 1.42 -18.00 13.16
CA MET A 457 1.46 -18.97 12.05
C MET A 457 2.07 -20.29 12.54
N LYS A 458 1.34 -21.39 12.38
CA LYS A 458 1.76 -22.72 12.87
C LYS A 458 2.40 -23.52 11.74
N GLU A 459 3.51 -24.18 12.04
CA GLU A 459 4.09 -25.18 11.15
C GLU A 459 3.11 -26.33 10.94
N LYS A 460 3.09 -26.87 9.71
CA LYS A 460 2.26 -28.00 9.32
C LYS A 460 3.12 -29.01 8.56
N GLU A 461 2.86 -30.28 8.82
CA GLU A 461 3.43 -31.34 8.00
C GLU A 461 2.85 -31.26 6.59
N ASN A 462 3.71 -31.09 5.59
CA ASN A 462 3.32 -31.25 4.19
C ASN A 462 2.97 -32.71 3.93
N LYS A 463 1.80 -32.94 3.32
CA LYS A 463 1.29 -34.28 3.01
C LYS A 463 1.13 -34.45 1.50
N GLY A 464 2.25 -34.42 0.78
CA GLY A 464 2.31 -34.63 -0.66
C GLY A 464 1.57 -33.58 -1.50
N LEU A 465 1.58 -33.78 -2.81
CA LEU A 465 0.92 -32.90 -3.77
C LEU A 465 -0.59 -32.93 -3.54
N ARG A 466 -1.24 -31.76 -3.58
CA ARG A 466 -2.70 -31.63 -3.48
C ARG A 466 -3.30 -31.16 -4.80
N LEU A 467 -4.43 -31.75 -5.18
CA LEU A 467 -5.28 -31.26 -6.27
C LEU A 467 -6.41 -30.41 -5.69
N ASN A 468 -6.35 -29.10 -5.90
CA ASN A 468 -7.38 -28.16 -5.47
C ASN A 468 -8.43 -28.03 -6.58
N LEU A 469 -9.70 -28.26 -6.24
CA LEU A 469 -10.82 -28.23 -7.19
C LEU A 469 -11.93 -27.32 -6.69
N THR A 470 -12.18 -26.24 -7.41
CA THR A 470 -13.36 -25.42 -7.20
C THR A 470 -14.51 -25.94 -8.08
N PHE A 471 -15.52 -26.57 -7.48
CA PHE A 471 -16.73 -26.94 -8.23
C PHE A 471 -17.74 -25.80 -8.26
N LEU A 472 -18.21 -25.45 -9.45
CA LEU A 472 -19.29 -24.49 -9.64
C LEU A 472 -20.65 -25.18 -9.46
N GLY A 473 -21.37 -24.78 -8.41
CA GLY A 473 -22.68 -25.27 -8.00
C GLY A 473 -23.82 -24.66 -8.81
N GLY A 474 -24.68 -23.87 -8.16
CA GLY A 474 -25.79 -23.16 -8.80
C GLY A 474 -25.39 -21.77 -9.29
N TYR A 475 -26.03 -21.28 -10.35
CA TYR A 475 -25.92 -19.88 -10.81
C TYR A 475 -27.32 -19.31 -11.05
N SER A 476 -27.46 -18.00 -10.87
CA SER A 476 -28.72 -17.29 -11.12
C SER A 476 -28.87 -16.97 -12.59
N ASP A 477 -30.03 -17.30 -13.17
CA ASP A 477 -30.37 -16.98 -14.54
C ASP A 477 -31.77 -16.35 -14.63
N THR A 478 -31.99 -15.53 -15.65
CA THR A 478 -33.28 -14.84 -15.89
C THR A 478 -34.14 -15.66 -16.83
N GLU A 479 -35.27 -16.17 -16.33
CA GLU A 479 -36.28 -16.89 -17.10
C GLU A 479 -37.54 -16.03 -17.27
N HIS A 480 -38.40 -16.37 -18.24
CA HIS A 480 -39.64 -15.64 -18.47
C HIS A 480 -40.86 -16.55 -18.28
N PHE A 481 -41.81 -16.14 -17.45
CA PHE A 481 -43.12 -16.77 -17.33
C PHE A 481 -44.20 -15.81 -17.83
N LEU A 482 -44.87 -16.17 -18.94
CA LEU A 482 -45.87 -15.32 -19.60
C LEU A 482 -45.36 -13.90 -19.93
N GLY A 483 -44.06 -13.76 -20.26
CA GLY A 483 -43.42 -12.48 -20.55
C GLY A 483 -42.95 -11.68 -19.33
N ILE A 484 -43.17 -12.19 -18.11
CA ILE A 484 -42.66 -11.59 -16.87
C ILE A 484 -41.32 -12.27 -16.53
N PRO A 485 -40.21 -11.52 -16.45
CA PRO A 485 -38.92 -12.07 -16.05
C PRO A 485 -38.93 -12.47 -14.57
N TYR A 486 -38.31 -13.60 -14.24
CA TYR A 486 -38.06 -14.05 -12.87
C TYR A 486 -36.69 -14.74 -12.78
N THR A 487 -36.04 -14.60 -11.62
CA THR A 487 -34.74 -15.23 -11.37
C THR A 487 -34.92 -16.69 -10.96
N LYS A 488 -34.13 -17.59 -11.56
CA LYS A 488 -34.09 -19.01 -11.22
C LYS A 488 -32.65 -19.46 -11.07
N VAL A 489 -32.37 -20.22 -10.00
CA VAL A 489 -31.07 -20.88 -9.84
C VAL A 489 -31.02 -22.16 -10.65
N LYS A 490 -30.08 -22.24 -11.61
CA LYS A 490 -29.80 -23.43 -12.42
C LYS A 490 -28.52 -24.10 -11.93
N PRO A 491 -28.42 -25.44 -11.91
CA PRO A 491 -27.19 -26.13 -11.50
C PRO A 491 -26.19 -26.21 -12.66
N LEU A 492 -24.92 -25.91 -12.39
CA LEU A 492 -23.78 -26.32 -13.20
C LEU A 492 -23.26 -27.68 -12.73
N THR A 493 -23.11 -27.87 -11.42
CA THR A 493 -22.67 -29.12 -10.80
C THR A 493 -23.46 -29.42 -9.53
N THR A 494 -24.20 -30.52 -9.53
CA THR A 494 -24.91 -31.03 -8.35
C THR A 494 -23.97 -31.78 -7.40
N THR A 495 -24.34 -31.92 -6.13
CA THR A 495 -23.54 -32.68 -5.15
C THR A 495 -23.33 -34.15 -5.53
N SER A 496 -24.28 -34.75 -6.26
CA SER A 496 -24.12 -36.10 -6.81
C SER A 496 -23.09 -36.18 -7.92
N GLN A 497 -22.99 -35.13 -8.76
CA GLN A 497 -21.96 -35.03 -9.80
C GLN A 497 -20.58 -34.77 -9.20
N VAL A 498 -20.47 -33.92 -8.17
CA VAL A 498 -19.21 -33.76 -7.41
C VAL A 498 -18.71 -35.12 -6.93
N LYS A 499 -19.53 -35.89 -6.20
CA LYS A 499 -19.15 -37.25 -5.75
C LYS A 499 -18.72 -38.16 -6.89
N LYS A 500 -19.40 -38.09 -8.05
CA LYS A 500 -19.06 -38.93 -9.20
C LYS A 500 -17.67 -38.58 -9.76
N ILE A 501 -17.40 -37.30 -9.97
CA ILE A 501 -16.11 -36.83 -10.50
C ILE A 501 -15.00 -37.16 -9.50
N THR A 502 -15.22 -36.89 -8.22
CA THR A 502 -14.25 -37.19 -7.16
C THR A 502 -13.98 -38.68 -7.02
N GLN A 503 -15.00 -39.54 -7.12
CA GLN A 503 -14.78 -41.00 -7.13
C GLN A 503 -13.94 -41.43 -8.34
N GLN A 504 -14.17 -40.83 -9.51
CA GLN A 504 -13.36 -41.11 -10.70
C GLN A 504 -11.88 -40.77 -10.46
N LEU A 505 -11.60 -39.61 -9.85
CA LEU A 505 -10.22 -39.22 -9.50
C LEU A 505 -9.57 -40.19 -8.51
N LEU A 506 -10.33 -40.64 -7.50
CA LEU A 506 -9.85 -41.65 -6.54
C LEU A 506 -9.55 -42.99 -7.22
N ASP A 507 -10.41 -43.41 -8.16
CA ASP A 507 -10.25 -44.64 -8.93
C ASP A 507 -9.01 -44.57 -9.84
N ASP A 508 -8.66 -43.38 -10.33
CA ASP A 508 -7.45 -43.08 -11.11
C ASP A 508 -6.20 -42.82 -10.24
N GLY A 509 -6.31 -42.97 -8.92
CA GLY A 509 -5.17 -42.94 -7.99
C GLY A 509 -4.86 -41.57 -7.38
N ILE A 510 -5.66 -40.54 -7.64
CA ILE A 510 -5.50 -39.19 -7.08
C ILE A 510 -6.10 -39.16 -5.66
N LYS A 511 -5.25 -39.04 -4.64
CA LYS A 511 -5.66 -39.23 -3.22
C LYS A 511 -5.85 -37.93 -2.45
N ASN A 512 -4.95 -36.97 -2.64
CA ASN A 512 -4.92 -35.71 -1.90
C ASN A 512 -5.76 -34.65 -2.62
N ILE A 513 -7.06 -34.63 -2.34
CA ILE A 513 -7.99 -33.72 -3.02
C ILE A 513 -8.56 -32.72 -1.99
N ASP A 514 -8.48 -31.44 -2.34
CA ASP A 514 -9.16 -30.36 -1.62
C ASP A 514 -10.25 -29.79 -2.53
N ILE A 515 -11.51 -29.79 -2.06
CA ILE A 515 -12.66 -29.32 -2.82
C ILE A 515 -13.18 -28.02 -2.23
N SER A 516 -13.26 -26.96 -3.04
CA SER A 516 -14.05 -25.76 -2.77
C SER A 516 -15.39 -25.87 -3.52
N TYR A 517 -16.52 -25.77 -2.83
CA TYR A 517 -17.84 -25.79 -3.49
C TYR A 517 -18.43 -24.39 -3.54
N ARG A 518 -18.42 -23.76 -4.72
CA ARG A 518 -18.93 -22.41 -4.95
C ARG A 518 -20.37 -22.42 -5.44
N GLY A 519 -21.17 -21.47 -4.97
CA GLY A 519 -22.57 -21.33 -5.41
C GLY A 519 -23.51 -22.40 -4.85
N TRP A 520 -23.25 -22.81 -3.60
CA TRP A 520 -24.04 -23.83 -2.90
C TRP A 520 -25.25 -23.26 -2.15
N MET A 521 -25.34 -21.94 -1.99
CA MET A 521 -26.38 -21.25 -1.20
C MET A 521 -26.91 -19.98 -1.86
N ASN A 522 -28.04 -19.48 -1.34
CA ASN A 522 -28.46 -18.08 -1.39
C ASN A 522 -28.47 -17.41 -2.78
N GLY A 523 -28.85 -18.14 -3.84
CA GLY A 523 -28.87 -17.64 -5.22
C GLY A 523 -27.74 -18.17 -6.11
N GLY A 524 -26.87 -19.03 -5.59
CA GLY A 524 -25.77 -19.64 -6.34
C GLY A 524 -24.49 -18.81 -6.27
N ILE A 525 -23.71 -18.77 -7.36
CA ILE A 525 -22.38 -18.14 -7.42
C ILE A 525 -22.42 -16.69 -6.93
N THR A 526 -23.44 -15.92 -7.32
CA THR A 526 -23.69 -14.57 -6.77
C THR A 526 -24.76 -14.67 -5.70
N HIS A 527 -24.34 -14.80 -4.44
CA HIS A 527 -25.25 -15.01 -3.34
C HIS A 527 -25.47 -13.77 -2.48
N SER A 528 -26.56 -13.77 -1.72
CA SER A 528 -26.78 -12.80 -0.64
C SER A 528 -25.83 -13.03 0.53
N LEU A 529 -25.63 -12.01 1.36
CA LEU A 529 -24.76 -12.05 2.54
C LEU A 529 -25.04 -13.31 3.40
N PRO A 530 -24.03 -14.08 3.84
CA PRO A 530 -24.19 -15.40 4.46
C PRO A 530 -24.66 -15.33 5.94
N ASN A 531 -25.36 -14.25 6.31
CA ASN A 531 -25.90 -14.04 7.65
C ASN A 531 -27.23 -14.78 7.90
N SER A 532 -27.74 -15.42 6.86
CA SER A 532 -28.87 -16.35 6.79
C SER A 532 -28.58 -17.26 5.60
N ILE A 533 -28.56 -18.58 5.77
CA ILE A 533 -28.15 -19.51 4.71
C ILE A 533 -29.31 -20.43 4.32
N ASP A 534 -29.67 -20.38 3.04
CA ASP A 534 -30.57 -21.30 2.36
C ASP A 534 -29.78 -22.09 1.32
N ILE A 535 -29.70 -23.42 1.52
CA ILE A 535 -28.99 -24.32 0.61
C ILE A 535 -29.80 -24.51 -0.67
N GLU A 536 -29.14 -24.38 -1.81
CA GLU A 536 -29.79 -24.44 -3.11
C GLU A 536 -30.37 -25.82 -3.42
N ASN A 537 -31.69 -25.87 -3.66
CA ASN A 537 -32.37 -27.12 -4.00
C ASN A 537 -31.92 -27.67 -5.36
N SER A 538 -31.56 -26.77 -6.29
CA SER A 538 -31.13 -27.11 -7.66
C SER A 538 -29.88 -27.99 -7.70
N ILE A 539 -29.00 -27.88 -6.70
CA ILE A 539 -27.77 -28.67 -6.58
C ILE A 539 -27.92 -29.95 -5.73
N GLY A 540 -29.11 -30.19 -5.17
CA GLY A 540 -29.42 -31.34 -4.31
C GLY A 540 -29.87 -31.00 -2.89
N GLY A 541 -29.90 -29.71 -2.51
CA GLY A 541 -30.37 -29.24 -1.21
C GLY A 541 -29.56 -29.78 -0.02
N GLU A 542 -30.09 -29.57 1.18
CA GLU A 542 -29.44 -29.98 2.44
C GLU A 542 -29.12 -31.49 2.49
N LYS A 543 -29.99 -32.35 1.94
CA LYS A 543 -29.74 -33.80 1.85
C LYS A 543 -28.54 -34.11 0.97
N GLY A 544 -28.39 -33.41 -0.15
CA GLY A 544 -27.26 -33.54 -1.06
C GLY A 544 -25.95 -33.13 -0.39
N ILE A 545 -25.93 -31.98 0.27
CA ILE A 545 -24.76 -31.46 0.99
C ILE A 545 -24.34 -32.42 2.11
N ASN A 546 -25.29 -32.88 2.93
CA ASN A 546 -25.02 -33.89 3.96
C ASN A 546 -24.47 -35.20 3.40
N SER A 547 -24.94 -35.63 2.22
CA SER A 547 -24.40 -36.81 1.55
C SER A 547 -22.98 -36.59 1.04
N LEU A 548 -22.67 -35.40 0.51
CA LEU A 548 -21.35 -35.04 0.03
C LEU A 548 -20.35 -34.94 1.19
N MET A 549 -20.70 -34.27 2.28
CA MET A 549 -19.85 -34.20 3.49
C MET A 549 -19.51 -35.58 4.04
N LYS A 550 -20.48 -36.52 4.06
CA LYS A 550 -20.23 -37.90 4.50
C LYS A 550 -19.30 -38.66 3.56
N PHE A 551 -19.44 -38.44 2.25
CA PHE A 551 -18.57 -39.03 1.25
C PHE A 551 -17.13 -38.50 1.41
N CYS A 552 -16.94 -37.18 1.42
CA CYS A 552 -15.62 -36.57 1.58
C CYS A 552 -14.95 -37.01 2.88
N LYS A 553 -15.69 -37.08 4.00
CA LYS A 553 -15.15 -37.59 5.27
C LYS A 553 -14.73 -39.08 5.20
N LYS A 554 -15.44 -39.90 4.43
CA LYS A 554 -15.13 -41.33 4.28
C LYS A 554 -13.85 -41.55 3.48
N GLU A 555 -13.64 -40.73 2.46
CA GLU A 555 -12.50 -40.81 1.53
C GLU A 555 -11.33 -39.89 1.93
N ASP A 556 -11.38 -39.27 3.12
CA ASP A 556 -10.36 -38.33 3.64
C ASP A 556 -10.10 -37.10 2.74
N ILE A 557 -11.19 -36.56 2.17
CA ILE A 557 -11.17 -35.39 1.29
C ILE A 557 -11.61 -34.16 2.06
N ASN A 558 -10.86 -33.06 1.91
CA ASN A 558 -11.24 -31.78 2.47
C ASN A 558 -12.33 -31.13 1.61
N LEU A 559 -13.47 -30.79 2.21
CA LEU A 559 -14.56 -30.10 1.55
C LEU A 559 -14.81 -28.75 2.22
N PHE A 560 -14.48 -27.69 1.49
CA PHE A 560 -14.71 -26.30 1.85
C PHE A 560 -15.98 -25.78 1.19
N PHE A 561 -16.71 -24.95 1.94
CA PHE A 561 -17.86 -24.21 1.41
C PHE A 561 -17.42 -22.78 1.14
N GLU A 562 -17.33 -22.44 -0.15
CA GLU A 562 -16.87 -21.13 -0.62
C GLU A 562 -17.94 -20.06 -0.38
N THR A 563 -17.51 -18.93 0.18
CA THR A 563 -18.39 -17.86 0.63
C THR A 563 -17.76 -16.50 0.35
N ASP A 564 -18.48 -15.66 -0.40
CA ASP A 564 -18.25 -14.22 -0.48
C ASP A 564 -18.80 -13.56 0.81
N PHE A 565 -17.99 -12.78 1.51
CA PHE A 565 -18.38 -12.18 2.79
C PHE A 565 -18.37 -10.64 2.76
N LEU A 566 -17.33 -10.03 2.20
CA LEU A 566 -17.21 -8.56 2.17
C LEU A 566 -17.92 -7.93 0.99
N LYS A 567 -17.81 -8.55 -0.18
CA LYS A 567 -18.39 -8.07 -1.44
C LYS A 567 -19.83 -8.55 -1.54
N ILE A 568 -20.74 -7.60 -1.61
CA ILE A 568 -22.18 -7.85 -1.59
C ILE A 568 -22.76 -7.42 -2.93
N ASN A 569 -23.35 -8.36 -3.66
CA ASN A 569 -23.89 -8.13 -5.00
C ASN A 569 -25.43 -8.04 -5.00
N THR A 570 -26.08 -8.31 -3.87
CA THR A 570 -27.55 -8.26 -3.73
C THR A 570 -27.95 -7.46 -2.49
N THR A 571 -29.16 -6.91 -2.46
CA THR A 571 -29.69 -6.22 -1.27
C THR A 571 -30.46 -7.13 -0.33
N ASP A 572 -30.54 -8.42 -0.63
CA ASP A 572 -31.23 -9.40 0.20
C ASP A 572 -30.44 -9.62 1.49
N HIS A 573 -31.14 -9.52 2.63
CA HIS A 573 -30.54 -9.59 3.97
C HIS A 573 -29.40 -8.58 4.25
N PHE A 574 -29.29 -7.54 3.42
CA PHE A 574 -28.28 -6.49 3.51
C PHE A 574 -28.92 -5.10 3.49
N LYS A 575 -28.69 -4.33 4.56
CA LYS A 575 -29.21 -2.95 4.69
C LYS A 575 -28.17 -1.98 4.14
N LYS A 576 -28.14 -1.81 2.82
CA LYS A 576 -27.22 -0.91 2.09
C LYS A 576 -26.93 0.42 2.81
N GLY A 577 -27.96 1.15 3.25
CA GLY A 577 -27.77 2.45 3.90
C GLY A 577 -27.08 2.42 5.27
N LYS A 578 -26.99 1.26 5.92
CA LYS A 578 -26.40 1.06 7.26
C LYS A 578 -25.13 0.21 7.24
N GLU A 579 -25.05 -0.75 6.32
CA GLU A 579 -24.03 -1.81 6.32
C GLU A 579 -23.01 -1.64 5.18
N ALA A 580 -23.27 -0.79 4.17
CA ALA A 580 -22.29 -0.53 3.12
C ALA A 580 -21.21 0.46 3.58
N THR A 581 -20.02 0.29 3.01
CA THR A 581 -18.94 1.28 3.05
C THR A 581 -19.37 2.60 2.41
N ARG A 582 -18.78 3.71 2.88
CA ARG A 582 -19.08 5.06 2.41
C ARG A 582 -17.84 5.76 1.90
N LEU A 583 -18.05 6.56 0.86
CA LEU A 583 -17.06 7.43 0.24
C LEU A 583 -16.73 8.61 1.15
N MET A 584 -15.66 9.33 0.84
CA MET A 584 -15.28 10.58 1.54
C MET A 584 -16.37 11.67 1.42
N SER A 585 -17.24 11.58 0.41
CA SER A 585 -18.42 12.43 0.24
C SER A 585 -19.56 12.11 1.22
N GLY A 586 -19.48 10.99 1.93
CA GLY A 586 -20.53 10.42 2.78
C GLY A 586 -21.52 9.54 2.01
N ASP A 587 -21.43 9.47 0.67
CA ASP A 587 -22.31 8.61 -0.13
C ASP A 587 -21.99 7.12 0.05
N VAL A 588 -22.97 6.26 -0.21
CA VAL A 588 -22.75 4.81 -0.25
C VAL A 588 -21.78 4.49 -1.40
N ALA A 589 -20.66 3.83 -1.08
CA ALA A 589 -19.67 3.39 -2.06
C ALA A 589 -20.27 2.28 -2.93
N THR A 590 -20.75 2.66 -4.11
CA THR A 590 -21.38 1.75 -5.08
C THR A 590 -20.41 1.52 -6.22
N HIS A 591 -20.00 0.26 -6.39
CA HIS A 591 -19.02 -0.14 -7.38
C HIS A 591 -19.70 -0.88 -8.53
N TYR A 592 -19.17 -0.73 -9.73
CA TYR A 592 -19.66 -1.43 -10.92
C TYR A 592 -18.50 -2.20 -11.57
N PRO A 593 -18.78 -3.32 -12.26
CA PRO A 593 -17.84 -3.89 -13.22
C PRO A 593 -17.38 -2.85 -14.23
N PHE A 594 -16.18 -2.98 -14.78
CA PHE A 594 -15.72 -2.10 -15.85
C PHE A 594 -16.15 -2.64 -17.20
N ASN A 595 -16.45 -1.73 -18.13
CA ASN A 595 -16.57 -2.08 -19.53
C ASN A 595 -15.16 -2.28 -20.13
N ASP A 596 -14.86 -3.45 -20.66
CA ASP A 596 -13.51 -3.76 -21.16
C ASP A 596 -13.05 -2.87 -22.32
N ALA A 597 -13.98 -2.34 -23.12
CA ALA A 597 -13.65 -1.48 -24.26
C ALA A 597 -13.39 -0.02 -23.84
N THR A 598 -14.15 0.51 -22.89
CA THR A 598 -14.01 1.91 -22.46
C THR A 598 -13.19 2.09 -21.19
N LEU A 599 -12.96 1.00 -20.44
CA LEU A 599 -12.36 0.98 -19.10
C LEU A 599 -13.10 1.87 -18.09
N LEU A 600 -14.38 2.17 -18.34
CA LEU A 600 -15.22 2.97 -17.44
C LEU A 600 -16.18 2.05 -16.67
N PRO A 601 -16.65 2.46 -15.47
CA PRO A 601 -17.69 1.74 -14.76
C PRO A 601 -18.92 1.50 -15.65
N ASP A 602 -19.30 0.23 -15.83
CA ASP A 602 -20.46 -0.18 -16.62
C ASP A 602 -21.72 -0.11 -15.76
N ILE A 603 -22.37 1.06 -15.77
CA ILE A 603 -23.60 1.30 -15.03
C ILE A 603 -24.81 0.52 -15.55
N SER A 604 -24.69 -0.20 -16.68
CA SER A 604 -25.73 -1.11 -17.17
C SER A 604 -25.72 -2.46 -16.45
N LYS A 605 -24.61 -2.79 -15.77
CA LYS A 605 -24.43 -4.00 -14.97
C LYS A 605 -24.86 -3.80 -13.53
N ASN A 606 -25.13 -4.90 -12.84
CA ASN A 606 -25.47 -4.87 -11.42
C ASN A 606 -24.29 -4.32 -10.61
N PRO A 607 -24.53 -3.37 -9.70
CA PRO A 607 -23.49 -2.89 -8.80
C PRO A 607 -23.19 -3.90 -7.71
N TYR A 608 -22.08 -3.68 -7.02
CA TYR A 608 -21.74 -4.34 -5.77
C TYR A 608 -21.30 -3.33 -4.70
N TRP A 609 -21.36 -3.75 -3.45
CA TRP A 609 -20.96 -2.98 -2.27
C TRP A 609 -19.93 -3.74 -1.45
N VAL A 610 -19.25 -3.04 -0.55
CA VAL A 610 -18.37 -3.65 0.45
C VAL A 610 -18.95 -3.40 1.84
N LEU A 611 -18.95 -4.41 2.70
CA LEU A 611 -19.42 -4.32 4.08
C LEU A 611 -18.54 -3.34 4.88
N ASN A 612 -19.16 -2.46 5.66
CA ASN A 612 -18.41 -1.50 6.49
C ASN A 612 -17.82 -2.16 7.75
N PRO A 613 -16.75 -1.58 8.34
CA PRO A 613 -15.98 -2.23 9.40
C PRO A 613 -16.80 -2.62 10.64
N TYR A 614 -17.70 -1.77 11.10
CA TYR A 614 -18.51 -2.03 12.30
C TYR A 614 -19.70 -2.99 12.07
N SER A 615 -19.92 -3.44 10.84
CA SER A 615 -20.94 -4.46 10.53
C SER A 615 -20.32 -5.86 10.37
N ILE A 616 -18.99 -5.97 10.23
CA ILE A 616 -18.26 -7.22 9.98
C ILE A 616 -18.52 -8.24 11.09
N GLU A 617 -18.14 -7.93 12.34
CA GLU A 617 -18.22 -8.85 13.48
C GLU A 617 -19.62 -9.44 13.66
N SER A 618 -20.65 -8.60 13.59
CA SER A 618 -22.04 -9.06 13.75
C SER A 618 -22.49 -10.01 12.64
N ASN A 619 -21.98 -9.84 11.41
CA ASN A 619 -22.30 -10.71 10.29
C ASN A 619 -21.47 -12.01 10.32
N ILE A 620 -20.23 -11.97 10.80
CA ILE A 620 -19.41 -13.18 11.06
C ILE A 620 -20.09 -14.06 12.10
N ASN A 621 -20.50 -13.50 13.23
CA ASN A 621 -21.23 -14.22 14.28
C ASN A 621 -22.49 -14.93 13.75
N ARG A 622 -23.22 -14.28 12.84
CA ARG A 622 -24.40 -14.85 12.19
C ARG A 622 -24.05 -15.94 11.18
N MET A 623 -22.99 -15.74 10.39
CA MET A 623 -22.46 -16.76 9.48
C MET A 623 -22.02 -18.01 10.25
N ASN A 624 -21.24 -17.85 11.33
CA ASN A 624 -20.79 -18.94 12.21
C ASN A 624 -21.97 -19.74 12.78
N LYS A 625 -23.05 -19.06 13.16
CA LYS A 625 -24.29 -19.71 13.61
C LYS A 625 -24.95 -20.55 12.50
N GLU A 626 -25.03 -20.05 11.28
CA GLU A 626 -25.60 -20.79 10.15
C GLU A 626 -24.71 -21.97 9.73
N TYR A 627 -23.38 -21.81 9.70
CA TYR A 627 -22.45 -22.92 9.47
C TYR A 627 -22.63 -24.02 10.52
N LYS A 628 -22.74 -23.65 11.80
CA LYS A 628 -23.00 -24.60 12.89
C LYS A 628 -24.35 -25.31 12.74
N LYS A 629 -25.41 -24.60 12.32
CA LYS A 629 -26.75 -25.17 12.06
C LYS A 629 -26.70 -26.28 11.02
N TYR A 630 -25.93 -26.12 9.94
CA TYR A 630 -25.78 -27.12 8.89
C TYR A 630 -24.62 -28.11 9.11
N GLY A 631 -23.86 -27.97 10.20
CA GLY A 631 -22.73 -28.84 10.51
C GLY A 631 -21.55 -28.68 9.55
N LEU A 632 -21.42 -27.51 8.92
CA LEU A 632 -20.33 -27.17 8.01
C LEU A 632 -19.09 -26.87 8.85
N LYS A 633 -17.99 -27.60 8.59
CA LYS A 633 -16.78 -27.52 9.42
C LYS A 633 -15.61 -26.80 8.78
N ASN A 634 -15.59 -26.69 7.46
CA ASN A 634 -14.51 -26.04 6.72
C ASN A 634 -15.09 -24.91 5.87
N ILE A 635 -14.34 -23.82 5.74
CA ILE A 635 -14.76 -22.61 5.03
C ILE A 635 -13.72 -22.20 3.99
N SER A 636 -14.16 -21.78 2.80
CA SER A 636 -13.32 -21.06 1.85
C SER A 636 -13.80 -19.61 1.73
N LEU A 637 -12.90 -18.67 1.92
CA LEU A 637 -13.16 -17.23 1.93
C LEU A 637 -12.66 -16.62 0.61
N SER A 638 -13.61 -16.23 -0.25
CA SER A 638 -13.28 -15.69 -1.57
C SER A 638 -12.76 -14.25 -1.51
N ASP A 639 -13.25 -13.47 -0.53
CA ASP A 639 -12.96 -12.02 -0.44
C ASP A 639 -12.57 -11.52 0.97
N TYR A 640 -12.76 -12.36 2.00
CA TYR A 640 -12.34 -12.04 3.36
C TYR A 640 -10.88 -12.45 3.54
N GLY A 641 -9.98 -11.46 3.59
CA GLY A 641 -8.53 -11.66 3.65
C GLY A 641 -7.78 -10.94 2.53
N ASN A 642 -8.42 -10.70 1.38
CA ASN A 642 -7.82 -9.98 0.24
C ASN A 642 -8.41 -8.57 0.03
N ILE A 643 -9.60 -8.28 0.57
CA ILE A 643 -10.20 -6.94 0.57
C ILE A 643 -9.91 -6.23 1.91
N LEU A 644 -9.39 -5.00 1.81
CA LEU A 644 -9.24 -4.09 2.92
C LEU A 644 -9.72 -2.69 2.51
N SER A 645 -10.73 -2.16 3.22
CA SER A 645 -11.41 -0.91 2.86
C SER A 645 -11.45 0.04 4.04
N GLY A 646 -11.26 1.34 3.79
CA GLY A 646 -11.69 2.39 4.71
C GLY A 646 -13.21 2.57 4.69
N HIS A 647 -13.72 3.38 5.61
CA HIS A 647 -15.12 3.82 5.68
C HIS A 647 -15.18 5.27 6.14
N TYR A 648 -15.64 6.17 5.27
CA TYR A 648 -15.46 7.60 5.47
C TYR A 648 -16.77 8.36 5.74
N ASP A 649 -17.63 7.79 6.59
CA ASP A 649 -18.81 8.49 7.10
C ASP A 649 -18.41 9.52 8.16
N GLU A 650 -18.96 10.73 8.10
CA GLU A 650 -18.62 11.81 9.04
C GLU A 650 -18.92 11.45 10.50
N LYS A 651 -19.91 10.58 10.77
CA LYS A 651 -20.27 10.17 12.13
C LYS A 651 -19.42 8.99 12.62
N LYS A 652 -18.91 8.18 11.68
CA LYS A 652 -18.16 6.96 11.94
C LYS A 652 -17.09 6.80 10.87
N PHE A 653 -15.92 7.37 11.11
CA PHE A 653 -14.80 7.31 10.19
C PHE A 653 -13.85 6.16 10.60
N TYR A 654 -13.41 5.36 9.63
CA TYR A 654 -12.42 4.29 9.82
C TYR A 654 -11.38 4.35 8.69
N TYR A 655 -10.11 4.45 9.06
CA TYR A 655 -8.98 4.17 8.19
C TYR A 655 -8.84 2.67 7.91
N LYS A 656 -8.04 2.32 6.89
CA LYS A 656 -7.69 0.91 6.62
C LYS A 656 -7.02 0.24 7.82
N ASN A 657 -6.19 0.95 8.59
CA ASN A 657 -5.52 0.40 9.78
C ASN A 657 -6.51 -0.04 10.87
N GLU A 658 -7.56 0.76 11.12
CA GLU A 658 -8.60 0.40 12.09
C GLU A 658 -9.42 -0.80 11.61
N THR A 659 -9.68 -0.86 10.29
CA THR A 659 -10.37 -2.00 9.67
C THR A 659 -9.51 -3.27 9.70
N LEU A 660 -8.19 -3.14 9.50
CA LEU A 660 -7.23 -4.24 9.57
C LEU A 660 -7.25 -4.89 10.96
N ALA A 661 -7.22 -4.08 12.03
CA ALA A 661 -7.30 -4.59 13.39
C ALA A 661 -8.60 -5.38 13.66
N ILE A 662 -9.74 -4.91 13.15
CA ILE A 662 -11.03 -5.62 13.22
C ILE A 662 -10.93 -6.96 12.47
N ILE A 663 -10.38 -6.95 11.25
CA ILE A 663 -10.26 -8.16 10.43
C ILE A 663 -9.35 -9.20 11.09
N GLN A 664 -8.21 -8.80 11.65
CA GLN A 664 -7.28 -9.70 12.34
C GLN A 664 -7.93 -10.34 13.57
N GLU A 665 -8.70 -9.59 14.36
CA GLU A 665 -9.42 -10.17 15.51
C GLU A 665 -10.47 -11.19 15.07
N ASN A 666 -11.23 -10.86 14.03
CA ASN A 666 -12.22 -11.77 13.46
C ASN A 666 -11.58 -13.03 12.85
N PHE A 667 -10.36 -12.96 12.31
CA PHE A 667 -9.66 -14.14 11.80
C PHE A 667 -9.30 -15.12 12.92
N LYS A 668 -9.03 -14.65 14.14
CA LYS A 668 -8.88 -15.53 15.31
C LYS A 668 -10.19 -16.27 15.61
N GLU A 669 -11.32 -15.57 15.56
CA GLU A 669 -12.64 -16.19 15.74
C GLU A 669 -12.94 -17.23 14.65
N ILE A 670 -12.56 -16.94 13.40
CA ILE A 670 -12.69 -17.86 12.27
C ILE A 670 -11.81 -19.10 12.49
N GLU A 671 -10.54 -18.94 12.85
CA GLU A 671 -9.63 -20.06 13.14
C GLU A 671 -10.23 -20.98 14.23
N ASP A 672 -10.82 -20.41 15.28
CA ASP A 672 -11.45 -21.18 16.37
C ASP A 672 -12.78 -21.85 15.97
N SER A 673 -13.50 -21.30 14.98
CA SER A 673 -14.84 -21.74 14.59
C SER A 673 -14.83 -22.88 13.57
N TYR A 674 -13.75 -23.04 12.82
CA TYR A 674 -13.64 -23.98 11.71
C TYR A 674 -12.52 -24.99 11.93
N ASN A 675 -12.67 -26.18 11.35
CA ASN A 675 -11.65 -27.20 11.36
C ASN A 675 -10.52 -26.91 10.38
N LEU A 676 -10.87 -26.37 9.21
CA LEU A 676 -9.93 -25.95 8.17
C LEU A 676 -10.45 -24.69 7.48
N THR A 677 -9.52 -23.81 7.15
CA THR A 677 -9.77 -22.52 6.52
C THR A 677 -9.00 -22.39 5.21
N MET A 678 -9.69 -21.93 4.18
CA MET A 678 -9.10 -21.61 2.88
C MET A 678 -9.37 -20.15 2.54
N ALA A 679 -8.43 -19.47 1.89
CA ALA A 679 -8.67 -18.13 1.34
C ALA A 679 -8.10 -17.98 -0.07
N HIS A 680 -8.75 -17.14 -0.87
CA HIS A 680 -8.32 -16.80 -2.22
C HIS A 680 -7.41 -15.55 -2.20
N SER A 681 -6.19 -15.68 -2.70
CA SER A 681 -5.21 -14.59 -2.85
C SER A 681 -5.11 -13.64 -1.63
N PRO A 682 -4.97 -14.17 -0.39
CA PRO A 682 -5.02 -13.35 0.81
C PRO A 682 -3.87 -12.34 0.88
N ASN A 683 -4.13 -11.22 1.53
CA ASN A 683 -3.06 -10.39 2.06
C ASN A 683 -2.45 -11.08 3.28
N ILE A 684 -1.16 -10.84 3.51
CA ILE A 684 -0.38 -11.62 4.49
C ILE A 684 -0.88 -11.52 5.93
N TYR A 685 -1.61 -10.45 6.29
CA TYR A 685 -2.17 -10.28 7.64
C TYR A 685 -3.18 -11.37 8.04
N SER A 686 -3.73 -12.11 7.06
CA SER A 686 -4.66 -13.21 7.30
C SER A 686 -3.99 -14.59 7.31
N THR A 687 -2.82 -14.69 6.69
CA THR A 687 -2.03 -15.93 6.53
C THR A 687 -1.78 -16.68 7.84
N PRO A 688 -1.47 -16.06 9.00
CA PRO A 688 -1.27 -16.79 10.25
C PRO A 688 -2.44 -17.66 10.70
N TYR A 689 -3.65 -17.38 10.21
CA TYR A 689 -4.90 -18.02 10.60
C TYR A 689 -5.44 -19.02 9.56
N LEU A 690 -4.68 -19.26 8.47
CA LEU A 690 -5.13 -20.05 7.33
C LEU A 690 -4.51 -21.46 7.27
N ASP A 691 -5.25 -22.40 6.67
CA ASP A 691 -4.75 -23.75 6.36
C ASP A 691 -4.40 -23.94 4.89
N HIS A 692 -5.21 -23.34 4.02
CA HIS A 692 -5.06 -23.43 2.58
C HIS A 692 -5.14 -22.04 1.93
N ILE A 693 -4.34 -21.84 0.89
CA ILE A 693 -4.41 -20.67 0.02
C ILE A 693 -4.57 -21.15 -1.42
N VAL A 694 -5.47 -20.53 -2.15
CA VAL A 694 -5.57 -20.68 -3.61
C VAL A 694 -5.47 -19.32 -4.28
N ASP A 695 -5.22 -19.28 -5.58
CA ASP A 695 -5.01 -18.02 -6.32
C ASP A 695 -3.85 -17.17 -5.78
N LEU A 696 -2.84 -17.81 -5.18
CA LEU A 696 -1.63 -17.12 -4.78
C LEU A 696 -0.82 -16.74 -6.04
N PRO A 697 -0.38 -15.48 -6.21
CA PRO A 697 0.44 -15.10 -7.33
C PRO A 697 1.75 -15.90 -7.37
N LEU A 698 2.09 -16.45 -8.55
CA LEU A 698 3.34 -17.19 -8.80
C LEU A 698 4.38 -16.37 -9.60
N GLU A 699 4.05 -15.11 -9.89
CA GLU A 699 4.84 -14.15 -10.66
C GLU A 699 4.59 -12.72 -10.16
N SER A 700 5.38 -11.76 -10.61
CA SER A 700 5.17 -10.33 -10.37
C SER A 700 4.25 -9.70 -11.42
N SER A 701 4.02 -8.39 -11.31
CA SER A 701 3.24 -7.61 -12.27
C SER A 701 4.04 -7.15 -13.50
N TYR A 702 5.31 -7.55 -13.62
CA TYR A 702 6.20 -7.18 -14.73
C TYR A 702 6.40 -5.67 -14.93
N TYR A 703 6.47 -4.90 -13.84
CA TYR A 703 6.90 -3.50 -13.94
C TYR A 703 8.26 -3.43 -14.63
N SER A 704 8.41 -2.55 -15.63
CA SER A 704 9.58 -2.53 -16.49
C SER A 704 10.91 -2.39 -15.74
N ILE A 705 10.91 -1.71 -14.58
CA ILE A 705 12.09 -1.50 -13.74
C ILE A 705 12.56 -2.78 -13.03
N LEU A 706 11.71 -3.80 -12.87
CA LEU A 706 12.02 -5.07 -12.20
C LEU A 706 12.78 -6.02 -13.15
N ASP A 707 13.59 -6.91 -12.58
CA ASP A 707 14.52 -7.77 -13.34
C ASP A 707 14.20 -9.27 -13.23
N GLY A 708 13.43 -9.71 -12.24
CA GLY A 708 13.04 -11.11 -12.14
C GLY A 708 12.07 -11.40 -11.00
N ASP A 709 11.26 -12.42 -11.20
CA ASP A 709 10.36 -12.97 -10.18
C ASP A 709 11.13 -13.87 -9.22
N ILE A 710 10.78 -13.80 -7.94
CA ILE A 710 11.25 -14.72 -6.90
C ILE A 710 10.05 -15.28 -6.12
N PRO A 711 10.11 -16.52 -5.62
CA PRO A 711 9.03 -17.12 -4.82
C PRO A 711 9.08 -16.66 -3.36
N PHE A 712 9.21 -15.35 -3.10
CA PHE A 712 9.41 -14.83 -1.74
C PHE A 712 8.23 -15.14 -0.82
N TYR A 713 7.00 -14.95 -1.30
CA TYR A 713 5.80 -15.30 -0.53
C TYR A 713 5.82 -16.80 -0.20
N GLN A 714 6.04 -17.64 -1.20
CA GLN A 714 6.04 -19.10 -1.06
C GLN A 714 7.11 -19.57 -0.07
N LEU A 715 8.35 -19.07 -0.19
CA LEU A 715 9.44 -19.33 0.74
C LEU A 715 9.08 -18.93 2.18
N ALA A 716 8.35 -17.82 2.37
CA ALA A 716 7.94 -17.35 3.69
C ALA A 716 6.85 -18.23 4.35
N ILE A 717 6.08 -19.02 3.57
CA ILE A 717 4.96 -19.82 4.09
C ILE A 717 5.10 -21.34 3.89
N SER A 718 6.17 -21.79 3.24
CA SER A 718 6.29 -23.14 2.65
C SER A 718 6.15 -24.30 3.64
N ASP A 719 6.38 -24.05 4.93
CA ASP A 719 6.33 -25.06 6.00
C ASP A 719 5.09 -24.96 6.89
N SER A 720 4.13 -24.10 6.53
CA SER A 720 3.01 -23.74 7.39
C SER A 720 1.65 -23.81 6.70
N ILE A 721 1.60 -23.62 5.37
CA ILE A 721 0.33 -23.49 4.64
C ILE A 721 0.41 -24.24 3.32
N ASN A 722 -0.66 -24.95 2.97
CA ASN A 722 -0.82 -25.50 1.62
C ASN A 722 -1.25 -24.37 0.69
N TYR A 723 -0.49 -24.10 -0.37
CA TYR A 723 -0.86 -23.07 -1.34
C TYR A 723 -0.91 -23.60 -2.77
N ALA A 724 -1.73 -22.97 -3.58
CA ALA A 724 -1.80 -23.20 -5.02
C ALA A 724 -1.89 -21.85 -5.76
N GLY A 725 -1.45 -21.87 -7.01
CA GLY A 725 -1.61 -20.75 -7.94
C GLY A 725 -3.07 -20.51 -8.35
N THR A 726 -3.24 -19.67 -9.37
CA THR A 726 -4.56 -19.49 -9.97
C THR A 726 -5.06 -20.77 -10.65
N ALA A 727 -6.37 -20.86 -10.85
CA ALA A 727 -6.97 -22.00 -11.54
C ALA A 727 -6.43 -22.09 -12.98
N ILE A 728 -5.72 -23.18 -13.29
CA ILE A 728 -4.98 -23.38 -14.55
C ILE A 728 -5.90 -23.19 -15.77
N ASN A 729 -7.11 -23.71 -15.70
CA ASN A 729 -8.07 -23.66 -16.80
C ASN A 729 -8.77 -22.30 -16.97
N LEU A 730 -8.52 -21.33 -16.10
CA LEU A 730 -9.03 -19.97 -16.18
C LEU A 730 -7.92 -18.92 -16.38
N ASP A 731 -6.66 -19.35 -16.43
CA ASP A 731 -5.54 -18.46 -16.75
C ASP A 731 -5.53 -18.17 -18.26
N GLU A 732 -5.67 -16.90 -18.63
CA GLU A 732 -5.65 -16.44 -20.01
C GLU A 732 -4.23 -16.17 -20.52
N LYS A 733 -3.23 -16.10 -19.62
CA LYS A 733 -1.85 -15.71 -19.94
C LYS A 733 -0.97 -16.91 -20.21
N HIS A 734 -1.15 -17.98 -19.43
CA HIS A 734 -0.21 -19.09 -19.36
C HIS A 734 -0.87 -20.42 -19.71
N ASP A 735 -0.07 -21.33 -20.27
CA ASP A 735 -0.51 -22.68 -20.56
C ASP A 735 -0.26 -23.63 -19.38
N ILE A 736 -0.78 -24.86 -19.49
CA ILE A 736 -0.64 -25.87 -18.45
C ILE A 736 0.83 -26.24 -18.16
N ASN A 737 1.72 -26.16 -19.16
CA ASN A 737 3.13 -26.47 -18.99
C ASN A 737 3.84 -25.40 -18.16
N TRP A 738 3.54 -24.13 -18.40
CA TRP A 738 4.03 -23.05 -17.55
C TRP A 738 3.60 -23.24 -16.10
N HIS A 739 2.34 -23.61 -15.85
CA HIS A 739 1.86 -23.89 -14.49
C HIS A 739 2.58 -25.08 -13.85
N MET A 740 2.88 -26.12 -14.61
CA MET A 740 3.69 -27.25 -14.14
C MET A 740 5.10 -26.79 -13.71
N LEU A 741 5.81 -26.06 -14.59
CA LEU A 741 7.15 -25.57 -14.29
C LEU A 741 7.15 -24.63 -13.08
N LYS A 742 6.12 -23.77 -12.95
CA LYS A 742 5.96 -22.90 -11.78
C LYS A 742 5.60 -23.66 -10.51
N ALA A 743 4.80 -24.72 -10.58
CA ALA A 743 4.52 -25.59 -9.45
C ALA A 743 5.84 -26.21 -8.92
N ILE A 744 6.73 -26.62 -9.81
CA ILE A 744 8.06 -27.14 -9.48
C ILE A 744 9.00 -26.05 -8.92
N GLU A 745 9.01 -24.85 -9.52
CA GLU A 745 9.86 -23.73 -9.04
C GLU A 745 9.47 -23.28 -7.63
N THR A 746 8.16 -23.28 -7.35
CA THR A 746 7.62 -22.63 -6.15
C THR A 746 7.18 -23.62 -5.08
N GLY A 747 7.14 -24.93 -5.36
CA GLY A 747 6.56 -25.94 -4.46
C GLY A 747 5.03 -25.82 -4.33
N SER A 748 4.36 -25.20 -5.30
CA SER A 748 2.91 -24.95 -5.25
C SER A 748 2.10 -26.19 -5.64
N ASN A 749 0.95 -26.37 -4.98
CA ASN A 749 -0.07 -27.30 -5.41
C ASN A 749 -0.76 -26.83 -6.70
N ILE A 750 -1.51 -27.72 -7.36
CA ILE A 750 -2.27 -27.41 -8.58
C ILE A 750 -3.74 -27.10 -8.26
N ASN A 751 -4.34 -26.21 -9.06
CA ASN A 751 -5.69 -25.69 -8.86
C ASN A 751 -6.49 -25.65 -10.16
N PHE A 752 -7.74 -26.10 -10.13
CA PHE A 752 -8.68 -26.04 -11.25
C PHE A 752 -10.07 -25.60 -10.79
N THR A 753 -10.85 -25.01 -11.70
CA THR A 753 -12.27 -24.70 -11.49
C THR A 753 -13.14 -25.49 -12.45
N TRP A 754 -14.05 -26.33 -11.94
CA TRP A 754 -14.83 -27.27 -12.74
C TRP A 754 -16.34 -27.09 -12.65
N SER A 755 -17.00 -27.38 -13.77
CA SER A 755 -18.44 -27.58 -13.92
C SER A 755 -18.74 -28.93 -14.57
N TYR A 756 -19.84 -29.58 -14.16
CA TYR A 756 -20.33 -30.77 -14.87
C TYR A 756 -21.04 -30.40 -16.16
N SER A 757 -21.84 -29.34 -16.11
CA SER A 757 -22.57 -28.81 -17.26
C SER A 757 -21.66 -27.96 -18.16
N ASP A 758 -22.09 -27.83 -19.41
CA ASP A 758 -21.38 -27.06 -20.43
C ASP A 758 -21.30 -25.56 -20.08
N THR A 759 -20.12 -24.96 -20.27
CA THR A 759 -19.84 -23.54 -20.00
C THR A 759 -20.59 -22.62 -20.95
N PHE A 760 -21.03 -23.13 -22.11
CA PHE A 760 -21.87 -22.42 -23.07
C PHE A 760 -23.11 -21.78 -22.40
N ASN A 761 -23.64 -22.41 -21.36
CA ASN A 761 -24.78 -21.88 -20.60
C ASN A 761 -24.51 -20.53 -19.89
N LEU A 762 -23.23 -20.18 -19.68
CA LEU A 762 -22.83 -18.98 -18.95
C LEU A 762 -22.51 -17.79 -19.86
N MET A 763 -22.33 -18.01 -21.17
CA MET A 763 -21.88 -16.96 -22.10
C MET A 763 -22.76 -15.72 -22.13
N THR A 764 -24.08 -15.87 -21.94
CA THR A 764 -25.06 -14.77 -21.94
C THR A 764 -25.44 -14.30 -20.54
N THR A 765 -24.71 -14.75 -19.51
CA THR A 765 -24.96 -14.45 -18.10
C THR A 765 -23.85 -13.55 -17.54
N ASP A 766 -23.99 -13.12 -16.28
CA ASP A 766 -22.93 -12.39 -15.57
C ASP A 766 -21.77 -13.31 -15.09
N TYR A 767 -21.74 -14.57 -15.52
CA TYR A 767 -20.76 -15.61 -15.13
C TYR A 767 -19.87 -16.06 -16.30
N ASN A 768 -19.76 -15.27 -17.35
CA ASN A 768 -19.02 -15.62 -18.56
C ASN A 768 -17.48 -15.73 -18.35
N GLN A 769 -16.96 -15.29 -17.20
CA GLN A 769 -15.57 -15.54 -16.79
C GLN A 769 -15.26 -17.04 -16.58
N TYR A 770 -16.27 -17.88 -16.35
CA TYR A 770 -16.11 -19.33 -16.25
C TYR A 770 -16.23 -19.98 -17.64
N TYR A 771 -15.41 -19.50 -18.58
CA TYR A 771 -15.53 -19.86 -20.00
C TYR A 771 -14.99 -21.28 -20.31
N SER A 772 -14.07 -21.81 -19.48
CA SER A 772 -13.37 -23.08 -19.73
C SER A 772 -13.39 -24.02 -18.51
N THR A 773 -14.57 -24.21 -17.89
CA THR A 773 -14.70 -25.02 -16.67
C THR A 773 -15.26 -26.42 -16.86
N LYS A 774 -15.68 -26.85 -18.06
CA LYS A 774 -16.31 -28.17 -18.19
C LYS A 774 -15.30 -29.28 -17.87
N TYR A 775 -15.55 -30.04 -16.79
CA TYR A 775 -14.54 -30.92 -16.20
C TYR A 775 -14.02 -31.97 -17.18
N SER A 776 -14.88 -32.50 -18.05
CA SER A 776 -14.52 -33.55 -19.00
C SER A 776 -13.49 -33.12 -20.04
N GLU A 777 -13.29 -31.81 -20.22
CA GLU A 777 -12.31 -31.25 -21.15
C GLU A 777 -10.92 -31.11 -20.50
N TRP A 778 -10.87 -31.07 -19.16
CA TRP A 778 -9.65 -30.87 -18.38
C TRP A 778 -9.23 -32.08 -17.54
N TYR A 779 -10.06 -33.12 -17.51
CA TYR A 779 -9.89 -34.26 -16.61
C TYR A 779 -8.56 -34.99 -16.85
N ASP A 780 -8.31 -35.38 -18.10
CA ASP A 780 -7.10 -36.13 -18.47
C ASP A 780 -5.85 -35.28 -18.24
N ASP A 781 -5.89 -33.99 -18.59
CA ASP A 781 -4.80 -33.03 -18.37
C ASP A 781 -4.48 -32.87 -16.88
N ALA A 782 -5.49 -32.74 -16.03
CA ALA A 782 -5.31 -32.63 -14.58
C ALA A 782 -4.74 -33.91 -13.95
N VAL A 783 -5.20 -35.08 -14.39
CA VAL A 783 -4.68 -36.38 -13.91
C VAL A 783 -3.22 -36.57 -14.36
N ASN A 784 -2.90 -36.26 -15.61
CA ASN A 784 -1.54 -36.36 -16.13
C ASN A 784 -0.59 -35.42 -15.39
N LEU A 785 -0.99 -34.15 -15.23
CA LEU A 785 -0.22 -33.14 -14.51
C LEU A 785 0.01 -33.55 -13.05
N TYR A 786 -1.03 -34.01 -12.35
CA TYR A 786 -0.87 -34.49 -10.97
C TYR A 786 0.15 -35.63 -10.89
N ASN A 787 0.03 -36.64 -11.77
CA ASN A 787 0.93 -37.79 -11.74
C ASN A 787 2.38 -37.40 -12.07
N GLU A 788 2.58 -36.50 -13.03
CA GLU A 788 3.92 -35.98 -13.37
C GLU A 788 4.57 -35.29 -12.18
N LEU A 789 3.83 -34.42 -11.48
CA LEU A 789 4.31 -33.70 -10.32
C LEU A 789 4.48 -34.59 -9.08
N ASP A 790 3.55 -35.51 -8.80
CA ASP A 790 3.63 -36.43 -7.66
C ASP A 790 4.83 -37.38 -7.77
N ASN A 791 5.17 -37.81 -8.99
CA ASN A 791 6.34 -38.65 -9.27
C ASN A 791 7.68 -37.98 -8.96
N LEU A 792 7.73 -36.64 -8.84
CA LEU A 792 8.95 -35.93 -8.43
C LEU A 792 9.26 -36.08 -6.95
N GLY A 793 8.28 -36.45 -6.11
CA GLY A 793 8.46 -36.63 -4.66
C GLY A 793 8.68 -35.34 -3.86
N ILE A 794 8.91 -34.20 -4.51
CA ILE A 794 9.25 -32.90 -3.90
C ILE A 794 8.16 -32.30 -3.00
N TYR A 795 6.90 -32.71 -3.14
CA TYR A 795 5.77 -32.13 -2.41
C TYR A 795 5.64 -32.65 -0.97
N ASN A 796 6.53 -33.54 -0.54
CA ASN A 796 6.73 -33.89 0.88
C ASN A 796 7.87 -33.09 1.51
N GLU A 797 8.58 -32.30 0.71
CA GLU A 797 9.81 -31.62 1.08
C GLU A 797 9.62 -30.10 1.10
N LYS A 798 10.58 -29.39 1.72
CA LYS A 798 10.62 -27.93 1.78
C LYS A 798 11.50 -27.40 0.66
N LEU A 799 11.04 -26.37 -0.05
CA LEU A 799 11.89 -25.57 -0.93
C LEU A 799 12.93 -24.81 -0.07
N VAL A 800 14.22 -25.09 -0.25
CA VAL A 800 15.31 -24.56 0.59
C VAL A 800 16.32 -23.69 -0.18
N GLU A 801 16.40 -23.84 -1.50
CA GLU A 801 17.17 -22.95 -2.37
C GLU A 801 16.37 -22.60 -3.62
N HIS A 802 16.54 -21.37 -4.09
CA HIS A 802 16.07 -20.88 -5.38
C HIS A 802 17.15 -19.95 -5.93
N GLU A 803 17.43 -20.03 -7.21
CA GLU A 803 18.44 -19.23 -7.89
C GLU A 803 17.97 -18.85 -9.31
N ILE A 804 18.18 -17.58 -9.67
CA ILE A 804 17.96 -17.07 -11.02
C ILE A 804 19.27 -17.21 -11.79
N ILE A 805 19.33 -18.16 -12.73
CA ILE A 805 20.51 -18.39 -13.58
C ILE A 805 20.58 -17.34 -14.70
N ASN A 806 19.44 -17.08 -15.34
CA ASN A 806 19.25 -16.00 -16.32
C ASN A 806 17.75 -15.64 -16.41
N GLU A 807 17.33 -14.84 -17.38
CA GLU A 807 15.92 -14.42 -17.53
C GLU A 807 14.93 -15.61 -17.57
N MET A 808 15.30 -16.72 -18.23
CA MET A 808 14.42 -17.86 -18.52
C MET A 808 14.74 -19.12 -17.71
N VAL A 809 15.89 -19.18 -17.04
CA VAL A 809 16.36 -20.39 -16.35
C VAL A 809 16.42 -20.17 -14.85
N ARG A 810 15.86 -21.12 -14.10
CA ARG A 810 15.87 -21.16 -12.64
C ARG A 810 16.48 -22.47 -12.17
N ARG A 811 17.02 -22.45 -10.95
CA ARG A 811 17.46 -23.63 -10.21
C ARG A 811 16.78 -23.62 -8.85
N VAL A 812 16.26 -24.77 -8.45
CA VAL A 812 15.63 -24.97 -7.13
C VAL A 812 16.16 -26.21 -6.46
N LYS A 813 16.15 -26.20 -5.13
CA LYS A 813 16.56 -27.33 -4.30
C LYS A 813 15.58 -27.56 -3.15
N TYR A 814 15.26 -28.83 -2.93
CA TYR A 814 14.37 -29.28 -1.87
C TYR A 814 15.15 -29.89 -0.69
N SER A 815 14.50 -30.02 0.48
CA SER A 815 15.12 -30.43 1.74
C SER A 815 15.72 -31.84 1.74
N ASP A 816 15.23 -32.73 0.89
CA ASP A 816 15.78 -34.07 0.66
C ASP A 816 17.07 -34.07 -0.19
N GLY A 817 17.43 -32.91 -0.75
CA GLY A 817 18.57 -32.73 -1.64
C GLY A 817 18.22 -32.76 -3.13
N THR A 818 16.96 -33.00 -3.50
CA THR A 818 16.52 -32.98 -4.90
C THR A 818 16.77 -31.61 -5.52
N GLU A 819 17.51 -31.58 -6.63
CA GLU A 819 17.87 -30.37 -7.37
C GLU A 819 17.24 -30.38 -8.76
N ILE A 820 16.61 -29.27 -9.15
CA ILE A 820 15.87 -29.16 -10.40
C ILE A 820 16.22 -27.86 -11.11
N TYR A 821 16.57 -27.97 -12.38
CA TYR A 821 16.71 -26.83 -13.29
C TYR A 821 15.45 -26.70 -14.13
N ILE A 822 14.99 -25.47 -14.33
CA ILE A 822 13.73 -25.15 -15.00
C ILE A 822 14.03 -24.14 -16.10
N ASN A 823 13.61 -24.41 -17.32
CA ASN A 823 13.80 -23.53 -18.47
C ASN A 823 12.45 -23.12 -19.06
N TYR A 824 12.06 -21.87 -18.85
CA TYR A 824 10.86 -21.24 -19.44
C TYR A 824 11.07 -20.80 -20.89
N GLY A 825 12.30 -20.89 -21.40
CA GLY A 825 12.68 -20.45 -22.74
C GLY A 825 12.24 -21.43 -23.82
N ASN A 826 12.09 -20.92 -25.04
CA ASN A 826 11.75 -21.70 -26.23
C ASN A 826 12.98 -22.34 -26.91
N THR A 827 14.14 -22.31 -26.25
CA THR A 827 15.39 -22.89 -26.73
C THR A 827 16.07 -23.64 -25.60
N ASP A 828 16.74 -24.75 -25.94
CA ASP A 828 17.56 -25.49 -25.00
C ASP A 828 18.64 -24.57 -24.39
N PHE A 829 18.95 -24.82 -23.13
CA PHE A 829 19.99 -24.10 -22.40
C PHE A 829 21.08 -25.07 -21.94
N ASP A 830 22.29 -24.85 -22.42
CA ASP A 830 23.46 -25.64 -22.06
C ASP A 830 24.18 -25.01 -20.86
N LEU A 831 24.18 -25.71 -19.72
CA LEU A 831 24.91 -25.37 -18.51
C LEU A 831 26.04 -26.37 -18.29
N GLU A 832 27.24 -26.02 -18.75
CA GLU A 832 28.45 -26.87 -18.70
C GLU A 832 28.23 -28.29 -19.25
N ASN A 833 27.87 -29.26 -18.40
CA ASN A 833 27.65 -30.67 -18.73
C ASN A 833 26.17 -31.09 -18.70
N LEU A 834 25.24 -30.14 -18.57
CA LEU A 834 23.80 -30.37 -18.48
C LEU A 834 23.07 -29.56 -19.56
N THR A 835 22.29 -30.22 -20.40
CA THR A 835 21.36 -29.55 -21.32
C THR A 835 19.96 -29.56 -20.72
N ILE A 836 19.41 -28.38 -20.49
CA ILE A 836 18.04 -28.20 -19.99
C ILE A 836 17.16 -27.85 -21.19
N LEU A 837 16.31 -28.80 -21.59
CA LEU A 837 15.47 -28.66 -22.78
C LEU A 837 14.56 -27.43 -22.69
N ALA A 838 14.23 -26.86 -23.84
CA ALA A 838 13.25 -25.77 -23.96
C ALA A 838 11.92 -26.13 -23.28
N ASN A 839 11.33 -25.18 -22.55
CA ASN A 839 10.02 -25.30 -21.90
C ASN A 839 9.89 -26.58 -21.05
N SER A 840 10.95 -26.93 -20.33
CA SER A 840 11.08 -28.19 -19.59
C SER A 840 11.85 -27.99 -18.29
N TYR A 841 11.85 -29.03 -17.45
CA TYR A 841 12.73 -29.15 -16.30
C TYR A 841 13.71 -30.31 -16.45
N THR A 842 14.75 -30.34 -15.61
CA THR A 842 15.73 -31.45 -15.54
C THR A 842 16.15 -31.67 -14.09
N LEU A 843 16.00 -32.91 -13.62
CA LEU A 843 16.45 -33.37 -12.30
C LEU A 843 17.95 -33.69 -12.35
N VAL A 844 18.69 -33.37 -11.29
CA VAL A 844 20.15 -33.63 -11.17
C VAL A 844 20.46 -34.60 -10.05
#